data_AF-A0A923K6M4-F1
#
_entry.id   AF-A0A923K6M4-F1
#
_cell.length_a   1.000
_cell.length_b   1.000
_cell.length_c   1.000
_cell.angle_alpha   90.00
_cell.angle_beta   90.00
_cell.angle_gamma   90.00
#
_symmetry.space_group_name_H-M   'P 1'
#
loop_
_entity.id
_entity.type
_entity.pdbx_description
1 polymer ?
#
loop_
_entity_poly.entity_id
_entity_poly.type
_entity_poly.pdbx_seq_one_letter_code
_entity_poly.pdbx_strand_id
1 'polypeptide(L)'
;MTRQATASPHEELIATQLPTWARHIPSRHWQALRQSQRLDAFDQDWYNNAAPDLQEAVQASHTRLLHSQAKLARSLKGLQQITEFAEPLLQARLAELDFRAPLRGSELLRVERTWNWSVLRYLYRHRRDPLLQAALQNFADDETFTQQSAIALSDNIQVTPVKVHGKVVTGPQTPPAQIALASEQYQVERLALTPEAFATTCRQLDLGGAYQSHLQQHLASSPARAQAIAVQQDRLRLAADLSYMRHELSGSARDRIDLLLRNGAVPCRQLALFGIVLHEVMLIDVGDAGWLLYLPGHTPALHTCSGLDVINQVLGPLLRKPEIRQRFQAYLNQADQSRFLDLLQQNLDDASPADLHPTFPAISGDPFGFYQDLHLARLEREAERLAVPTAAADAQARAKRLEQWENLGLDLLNVAGFFIPAIGTLMLAVTACQLLGEAYEGYETWLEGDRHLAPQHLEAVGLNLALIGGLATAGHLVPKLFKSPLLEKLQEVRSSDGRYRLWQPDLKPYRSTQALPEGLQANAQGQYLHEGSHYLRMDGQLYQHRFDPDIQQWRIVRPDAPDAYQPPLEHNGQGAWRAAHEQPLQWPFTVLAKRLGEAYAAFTPEQLELAGRICGVDAARLRQVHLEGKPAPALLLDTLKRIATRTPVEPLTGEAAQARLSRHHEWPLVRALEELVIPWQGTTDSERLLFSSLDALPEWPADLRLELRAGSPQGPLLESCGSSRASRVCRVIKSTEGYEPDLGERPAPASRDQDLCRAIEQALPNAWRKTLGLSTTDGNTLRQRVLAWTEPRRSELLQRLWGTGARRRIGRAGLQGGREAVPDGPYLQAPLATRYRRLYPTATDQDYVRAMDDWQRQGRSPTQEMRNLEHRLEALRRDLGEWARPDPQYPHRRQEAIAPIINAWRRLSRLPLGQNVVVYSLDLSRLDLEDRDLGSLALPDDFAHIEHVSLKGNRNLSQLPAEFYERFPRLKRLLLSHCHFNHLPRLANPQALAWLDLDHNRITWDDSAQQTLDQFTHLGVLDLGGNPLLRAPDLSLLPRLFTVFLDNCALTELPHGLGSITSTPVTIDLAGNQLQQLPADFQVPQPVARAMRLESQWLSPRMLDEIEAYNAAHDVDLLVDDSDYDDFFQNTGPAEQALWQRLPLQYRRDLRPLLDLEPFTSHPRRAHAEFWRRLAVIDQNLPLRQQALQRPAHELFDLAL
;
A
#
# COMPACT_ATOMS: atom_id res chain seq x y z
N MET A 1 17.51 -37.60 9.46
CA MET A 1 17.23 -36.97 8.15
C MET A 1 15.81 -36.41 8.18
N THR A 2 15.66 -35.15 8.57
CA THR A 2 14.42 -34.40 8.38
C THR A 2 14.29 -34.05 6.89
N ARG A 3 13.12 -34.27 6.29
CA ARG A 3 12.83 -33.70 4.96
C ARG A 3 12.71 -32.19 5.13
N GLN A 4 13.57 -31.43 4.45
CA GLN A 4 13.30 -30.01 4.23
C GLN A 4 11.96 -29.89 3.48
N ALA A 5 11.16 -28.88 3.83
CA ALA A 5 10.03 -28.52 2.99
C ALA A 5 10.58 -28.03 1.65
N THR A 6 10.15 -28.64 0.55
CA THR A 6 10.51 -28.20 -0.79
C THR A 6 9.93 -26.81 -1.03
N ALA A 7 10.78 -25.82 -1.26
CA ALA A 7 10.37 -24.50 -1.74
C ALA A 7 9.57 -24.62 -3.04
N SER A 8 8.76 -23.61 -3.37
CA SER A 8 8.10 -23.60 -4.68
C SER A 8 9.15 -23.48 -5.79
N PRO A 9 9.02 -24.19 -6.93
CA PRO A 9 10.02 -24.18 -7.99
C PRO A 9 10.36 -22.77 -8.50
N HIS A 10 9.46 -21.79 -8.35
CA HIS A 10 9.62 -20.43 -8.86
C HIS A 10 9.74 -19.35 -7.77
N GLU A 11 9.74 -19.72 -6.48
CA GLU A 11 9.82 -18.74 -5.37
C GLU A 11 11.18 -18.01 -5.35
N GLU A 12 12.27 -18.72 -5.62
CA GLU A 12 13.62 -18.15 -5.73
C GLU A 12 13.78 -17.22 -6.95
N LEU A 13 13.14 -17.57 -8.09
CA LEU A 13 13.14 -16.71 -9.27
C LEU A 13 12.34 -15.41 -9.03
N ILE A 14 11.15 -15.50 -8.44
CA ILE A 14 10.34 -14.31 -8.11
C ILE A 14 11.07 -13.44 -7.07
N ALA A 15 11.71 -14.04 -6.05
CA ALA A 15 12.46 -13.30 -5.03
C ALA A 15 13.71 -12.58 -5.57
N THR A 16 14.28 -13.06 -6.68
CA THR A 16 15.45 -12.44 -7.35
C THR A 16 15.05 -11.42 -8.41
N GLN A 17 13.88 -11.52 -9.06
CA GLN A 17 13.38 -10.48 -9.99
C GLN A 17 12.66 -9.33 -9.28
N LEU A 18 12.06 -9.54 -8.09
CA LEU A 18 11.38 -8.47 -7.35
C LEU A 18 12.37 -7.37 -6.90
N PRO A 19 12.06 -6.08 -7.15
CA PRO A 19 12.95 -4.98 -6.81
C PRO A 19 13.09 -4.81 -5.29
N THR A 20 14.18 -4.16 -4.86
CA THR A 20 14.55 -4.05 -3.44
C THR A 20 13.49 -3.37 -2.58
N TRP A 21 12.79 -2.36 -3.10
CA TRP A 21 11.68 -1.70 -2.40
C TRP A 21 10.48 -2.63 -2.18
N ALA A 22 10.23 -3.62 -3.06
CA ALA A 22 9.13 -4.58 -2.92
C ALA A 22 9.22 -5.43 -1.64
N ARG A 23 10.43 -5.58 -1.09
CA ARG A 23 10.72 -6.30 0.16
C ARG A 23 10.29 -5.56 1.43
N HIS A 24 9.83 -4.31 1.30
CA HIS A 24 9.49 -3.44 2.43
C HIS A 24 8.00 -3.03 2.42
N ILE A 25 7.24 -3.37 1.37
CA ILE A 25 5.85 -2.93 1.17
C ILE A 25 4.89 -3.55 2.22
N PRO A 26 4.13 -2.74 2.99
CA PRO A 26 3.09 -3.25 3.89
C PRO A 26 1.85 -3.72 3.11
N SER A 27 1.16 -4.72 3.66
CA SER A 27 0.01 -5.41 3.04
C SER A 27 -1.06 -4.50 2.42
N ARG A 28 -1.35 -3.33 3.02
CA ARG A 28 -2.32 -2.37 2.49
C ARG A 28 -1.98 -1.86 1.08
N HIS A 29 -0.69 -1.70 0.76
CA HIS A 29 -0.24 -1.25 -0.56
C HIS A 29 -0.21 -2.43 -1.57
N TRP A 30 0.14 -3.65 -1.12
CA TRP A 30 -0.04 -4.86 -1.93
C TRP A 30 -1.50 -5.08 -2.33
N GLN A 31 -2.44 -4.89 -1.39
CA GLN A 31 -3.87 -4.97 -1.67
C GLN A 31 -4.30 -3.93 -2.72
N ALA A 32 -3.82 -2.69 -2.63
CA ALA A 32 -4.10 -1.65 -3.62
C ALA A 32 -3.52 -2.00 -5.01
N LEU A 33 -2.26 -2.46 -5.07
CA LEU A 33 -1.61 -2.90 -6.31
C LEU A 33 -2.40 -4.04 -6.97
N ARG A 34 -2.87 -5.01 -6.18
CA ARG A 34 -3.74 -6.11 -6.64
C ARG A 34 -5.10 -5.60 -7.14
N GLN A 35 -5.73 -4.66 -6.44
CA GLN A 35 -7.02 -4.05 -6.86
C GLN A 35 -6.89 -3.26 -8.17
N SER A 36 -5.72 -2.67 -8.46
CA SER A 36 -5.49 -1.96 -9.72
C SER A 36 -5.44 -2.84 -10.98
N GLN A 37 -5.38 -4.16 -10.83
CA GLN A 37 -5.22 -5.15 -11.90
C GLN A 37 -6.44 -6.06 -12.11
N ARG A 38 -7.56 -5.79 -11.42
CA ARG A 38 -8.84 -6.52 -11.51
C ARG A 38 -9.97 -5.51 -11.66
N LEU A 39 -11.00 -5.85 -12.42
CA LEU A 39 -12.22 -5.05 -12.48
C LEU A 39 -13.32 -5.64 -11.58
N ASP A 40 -13.68 -4.93 -10.50
CA ASP A 40 -14.73 -5.33 -9.53
C ASP A 40 -16.09 -5.64 -10.19
N ALA A 41 -16.32 -5.16 -11.43
CA ALA A 41 -17.53 -5.40 -12.21
C ALA A 41 -17.73 -6.88 -12.58
N PHE A 42 -16.66 -7.65 -12.79
CA PHE A 42 -16.78 -9.06 -13.22
C PHE A 42 -17.42 -9.96 -12.14
N ASP A 43 -17.31 -9.57 -10.87
CA ASP A 43 -17.90 -10.26 -9.73
C ASP A 43 -19.39 -9.90 -9.50
N GLN A 44 -20.01 -9.12 -10.38
CA GLN A 44 -21.36 -8.56 -10.18
C GLN A 44 -22.44 -9.27 -11.01
N ASP A 45 -23.63 -9.46 -10.42
CA ASP A 45 -24.78 -10.05 -11.11
C ASP A 45 -25.19 -9.27 -12.38
N TRP A 46 -25.14 -7.93 -12.34
CA TRP A 46 -25.54 -7.11 -13.49
C TRP A 46 -24.59 -7.25 -14.68
N TYR A 47 -23.31 -7.54 -14.45
CA TYR A 47 -22.35 -7.85 -15.52
C TYR A 47 -22.63 -9.23 -16.09
N ASN A 48 -22.75 -10.25 -15.22
CA ASN A 48 -22.93 -11.64 -15.63
C ASN A 48 -24.28 -11.91 -16.32
N ASN A 49 -25.31 -11.09 -16.08
CA ASN A 49 -26.60 -11.12 -16.76
C ASN A 49 -26.71 -10.14 -17.96
N ALA A 50 -25.65 -9.39 -18.31
CA ALA A 50 -25.65 -8.51 -19.48
C ALA A 50 -25.60 -9.30 -20.80
N ALA A 51 -25.93 -8.63 -21.91
CA ALA A 51 -25.83 -9.23 -23.23
C ALA A 51 -24.35 -9.53 -23.61
N PRO A 52 -24.06 -10.65 -24.33
CA PRO A 52 -22.67 -11.07 -24.58
C PRO A 52 -21.81 -10.06 -25.34
N ASP A 53 -22.41 -9.30 -26.27
CA ASP A 53 -21.74 -8.22 -27.02
C ASP A 53 -21.29 -7.07 -26.12
N LEU A 54 -22.06 -6.76 -25.07
CA LEU A 54 -21.69 -5.77 -24.05
C LEU A 54 -20.58 -6.32 -23.13
N GLN A 55 -20.62 -7.61 -22.79
CA GLN A 55 -19.57 -8.27 -22.01
C GLN A 55 -18.24 -8.26 -22.79
N GLU A 56 -18.26 -8.63 -24.08
CA GLU A 56 -17.10 -8.56 -24.97
C GLU A 56 -16.55 -7.11 -25.10
N ALA A 57 -17.42 -6.09 -25.19
CA ALA A 57 -17.00 -4.69 -25.25
C ALA A 57 -16.25 -4.25 -23.98
N VAL A 58 -16.80 -4.52 -22.79
CA VAL A 58 -16.16 -4.22 -21.50
C VAL A 58 -14.85 -5.01 -21.32
N GLN A 59 -14.80 -6.28 -21.74
CA GLN A 59 -13.56 -7.07 -21.70
C GLN A 59 -12.50 -6.51 -22.66
N ALA A 60 -12.88 -6.08 -23.87
CA ALA A 60 -11.99 -5.49 -24.85
C ALA A 60 -11.40 -4.14 -24.37
N SER A 61 -12.19 -3.27 -23.74
CA SER A 61 -11.69 -1.99 -23.20
C SER A 61 -10.88 -2.15 -21.91
N HIS A 62 -11.23 -3.10 -21.03
CA HIS A 62 -10.40 -3.47 -19.88
C HIS A 62 -9.03 -4.01 -20.33
N THR A 63 -9.04 -4.97 -21.27
CA THR A 63 -7.81 -5.54 -21.85
C THR A 63 -6.94 -4.46 -22.48
N ARG A 64 -7.53 -3.49 -23.20
CA ARG A 64 -6.80 -2.39 -23.84
C ARG A 64 -6.15 -1.45 -22.82
N LEU A 65 -6.88 -1.04 -21.77
CA LEU A 65 -6.35 -0.23 -20.67
C LEU A 65 -5.12 -0.89 -20.03
N LEU A 66 -5.19 -2.20 -19.77
CA LEU A 66 -4.09 -2.97 -19.19
C LEU A 66 -2.87 -3.07 -20.12
N HIS A 67 -3.07 -3.16 -21.45
CA HIS A 67 -1.98 -3.09 -22.43
C HIS A 67 -1.33 -1.69 -22.48
N SER A 68 -2.12 -0.62 -22.43
CA SER A 68 -1.61 0.75 -22.41
C SER A 68 -0.82 1.04 -21.11
N GLN A 69 -1.29 0.52 -19.97
CA GLN A 69 -0.52 0.57 -18.70
C GLN A 69 0.80 -0.20 -18.80
N ALA A 70 0.81 -1.39 -19.42
CA ALA A 70 2.03 -2.17 -19.65
C ALA A 70 3.00 -1.51 -20.65
N LYS A 71 2.52 -0.69 -21.59
CA LYS A 71 3.36 0.12 -22.49
C LYS A 71 3.96 1.33 -21.78
N LEU A 72 3.20 2.01 -20.92
CA LEU A 72 3.73 3.07 -20.05
C LEU A 72 4.76 2.51 -19.06
N ALA A 73 4.47 1.37 -18.42
CA ALA A 73 5.39 0.66 -17.53
C ALA A 73 6.76 0.38 -18.17
N ARG A 74 6.76 -0.09 -19.44
CA ARG A 74 7.98 -0.27 -20.24
C ARG A 74 8.65 1.05 -20.63
N SER A 75 7.89 2.10 -20.92
CA SER A 75 8.41 3.43 -21.26
C SER A 75 9.09 4.12 -20.05
N LEU A 76 8.69 3.77 -18.84
CA LEU A 76 9.28 4.23 -17.57
C LEU A 76 10.38 3.29 -17.04
N LYS A 77 10.90 2.34 -17.84
CA LYS A 77 12.02 1.48 -17.44
C LYS A 77 13.25 2.34 -17.15
N GLY A 78 13.76 2.27 -15.92
CA GLY A 78 14.84 3.12 -15.41
C GLY A 78 14.40 4.22 -14.43
N LEU A 79 13.10 4.49 -14.30
CA LEU A 79 12.56 5.36 -13.24
C LEU A 79 12.73 4.69 -11.87
N GLN A 80 13.85 4.96 -11.21
CA GLN A 80 14.13 4.54 -9.83
C GLN A 80 13.25 5.30 -8.82
N GLN A 81 12.90 4.65 -7.71
CA GLN A 81 12.25 5.29 -6.57
C GLN A 81 13.24 6.18 -5.79
N ILE A 82 12.76 7.11 -4.96
CA ILE A 82 13.58 8.06 -4.18
C ILE A 82 14.75 7.38 -3.45
N THR A 83 14.49 6.29 -2.73
CA THR A 83 15.52 5.60 -1.95
C THR A 83 16.51 4.84 -2.83
N GLU A 84 16.04 4.22 -3.91
CA GLU A 84 16.88 3.49 -4.88
C GLU A 84 17.82 4.43 -5.66
N PHE A 85 17.38 5.66 -5.91
CA PHE A 85 18.19 6.73 -6.51
C PHE A 85 19.17 7.35 -5.51
N ALA A 86 18.69 7.76 -4.33
CA ALA A 86 19.47 8.57 -3.40
C ALA A 86 20.50 7.77 -2.56
N GLU A 87 20.19 6.53 -2.18
CA GLU A 87 21.05 5.70 -1.33
C GLU A 87 22.44 5.42 -1.96
N PRO A 88 22.57 4.99 -3.24
CA PRO A 88 23.89 4.78 -3.84
C PRO A 88 24.65 6.09 -4.09
N LEU A 89 23.97 7.18 -4.46
CA LEU A 89 24.59 8.50 -4.66
C LEU A 89 25.19 9.05 -3.35
N LEU A 90 24.42 8.96 -2.25
CA LEU A 90 24.88 9.37 -0.94
C LEU A 90 26.02 8.48 -0.43
N GLN A 91 25.90 7.14 -0.56
CA GLN A 91 26.94 6.21 -0.10
C GLN A 91 28.27 6.45 -0.84
N ALA A 92 28.22 6.74 -2.15
CA ALA A 92 29.40 7.08 -2.94
C ALA A 92 30.03 8.40 -2.47
N ARG A 93 29.23 9.47 -2.30
CA ARG A 93 29.72 10.79 -1.86
C ARG A 93 30.27 10.79 -0.43
N LEU A 94 29.72 9.96 0.48
CA LEU A 94 30.26 9.79 1.83
C LEU A 94 31.56 8.95 1.84
N ALA A 95 31.73 8.00 0.92
CA ALA A 95 32.96 7.22 0.82
C ALA A 95 34.19 8.07 0.45
N GLU A 96 33.99 9.20 -0.24
CA GLU A 96 35.04 10.21 -0.51
C GLU A 96 35.53 10.91 0.78
N LEU A 97 34.75 10.86 1.86
CA LEU A 97 35.10 11.34 3.21
C LEU A 97 35.56 10.18 4.12
N ASP A 98 35.96 9.05 3.54
CA ASP A 98 36.31 7.77 4.17
C ASP A 98 35.22 7.16 5.08
N PHE A 99 33.97 7.59 4.93
CA PHE A 99 32.83 7.01 5.65
C PHE A 99 32.38 5.71 4.96
N ARG A 100 32.65 4.57 5.60
CA ARG A 100 32.38 3.22 5.07
C ARG A 100 31.25 2.46 5.77
N ALA A 101 30.57 3.10 6.72
CA ALA A 101 29.44 2.50 7.43
C ALA A 101 28.17 2.47 6.55
N PRO A 102 27.24 1.53 6.76
CA PRO A 102 26.02 1.42 5.97
C PRO A 102 25.02 2.52 6.36
N LEU A 103 24.48 3.24 5.37
CA LEU A 103 23.53 4.35 5.58
C LEU A 103 22.27 3.99 6.41
N ARG A 104 21.81 2.73 6.34
CA ARG A 104 20.61 2.24 7.06
C ARG A 104 20.87 1.79 8.50
N GLY A 105 22.13 1.54 8.87
CA GLY A 105 22.56 1.21 10.23
C GLY A 105 23.34 2.34 10.90
N SER A 106 23.31 3.53 10.29
CA SER A 106 23.99 4.73 10.75
C SER A 106 22.98 5.86 10.89
N GLU A 107 23.08 6.62 11.98
CA GLU A 107 22.13 7.65 12.34
C GLU A 107 22.84 8.95 12.72
N LEU A 108 22.19 10.06 12.39
CA LEU A 108 22.47 11.37 12.95
C LEU A 108 21.69 11.49 14.26
N LEU A 109 22.41 11.45 15.38
CA LEU A 109 21.91 11.87 16.68
C LEU A 109 21.94 13.39 16.74
N ARG A 110 20.76 14.01 16.73
CA ARG A 110 20.56 15.43 17.08
C ARG A 110 20.21 15.51 18.55
N VAL A 111 20.90 16.35 19.32
CA VAL A 111 20.57 16.60 20.73
C VAL A 111 20.14 18.05 20.91
N GLU A 112 18.89 18.26 21.28
CA GLU A 112 18.33 19.55 21.67
C GLU A 112 18.57 19.78 23.18
N ARG A 113 19.17 20.93 23.52
CA ARG A 113 19.35 21.37 24.91
C ARG A 113 18.30 22.42 25.24
N THR A 114 17.27 22.05 26.00
CA THR A 114 16.18 22.95 26.40
C THR A 114 16.30 23.30 27.88
N TRP A 115 16.17 24.57 28.26
CA TRP A 115 16.10 24.95 29.68
C TRP A 115 14.68 24.74 30.22
N ASN A 116 14.54 24.19 31.43
CA ASN A 116 13.24 23.98 32.06
C ASN A 116 13.13 24.75 33.39
N TRP A 117 12.43 25.88 33.32
CA TRP A 117 12.15 26.79 34.44
C TRP A 117 11.45 26.13 35.62
N SER A 118 10.62 25.09 35.40
CA SER A 118 9.93 24.39 36.49
C SER A 118 10.85 23.54 37.37
N VAL A 119 12.10 23.30 36.97
CA VAL A 119 13.12 22.55 37.73
C VAL A 119 14.47 23.25 37.85
N LEU A 120 14.63 24.41 37.21
CA LEU A 120 15.89 25.17 37.11
C LEU A 120 17.06 24.33 36.56
N ARG A 121 16.79 23.54 35.51
CA ARG A 121 17.79 22.66 34.87
C ARG A 121 17.59 22.54 33.37
N TYR A 122 18.68 22.32 32.65
CA TYR A 122 18.62 21.86 31.25
C TYR A 122 18.05 20.45 31.17
N LEU A 123 16.97 20.29 30.40
CA LEU A 123 16.50 19.01 29.90
C LEU A 123 17.06 18.80 28.49
N TYR A 124 17.76 17.68 28.33
CA TYR A 124 18.24 17.22 27.04
C TYR A 124 17.18 16.32 26.41
N ARG A 125 16.97 16.47 25.11
CA ARG A 125 16.12 15.62 24.28
C ARG A 125 16.87 15.27 23.01
N HIS A 126 16.73 14.03 22.56
CA HIS A 126 17.31 13.60 21.30
C HIS A 126 16.26 13.39 20.21
N ARG A 127 16.74 13.51 18.98
CA ARG A 127 16.13 12.99 17.76
C ARG A 127 17.18 12.14 17.05
N ARG A 128 16.79 10.95 16.58
CA ARG A 128 17.63 10.05 15.77
C ARG A 128 17.06 10.00 14.36
N ASP A 129 17.79 10.56 13.41
CA ASP A 129 17.45 10.50 11.99
C ASP A 129 18.42 9.53 11.27
N PRO A 130 17.95 8.44 10.63
CA PRO A 130 18.78 7.65 9.72
C PRO A 130 19.46 8.53 8.67
N LEU A 131 20.72 8.27 8.31
CA LEU A 131 21.47 9.21 7.46
C LEU A 131 20.80 9.45 6.09
N LEU A 132 20.23 8.42 5.47
CA LEU A 132 19.47 8.58 4.22
C LEU A 132 18.24 9.50 4.39
N GLN A 133 17.57 9.45 5.54
CA GLN A 133 16.41 10.28 5.85
C GLN A 133 16.80 11.75 6.01
N ALA A 134 17.87 12.00 6.78
CA ALA A 134 18.38 13.34 7.02
C ALA A 134 18.89 13.99 5.71
N ALA A 135 19.58 13.22 4.86
CA ALA A 135 20.04 13.70 3.56
C ALA A 135 18.89 14.01 2.60
N LEU A 136 17.84 13.19 2.56
CA LEU A 136 16.65 13.40 1.73
C LEU A 136 15.84 14.63 2.14
N GLN A 137 15.76 14.95 3.43
CA GLN A 137 15.11 16.19 3.90
C GLN A 137 16.01 17.42 3.83
N ASN A 138 17.30 17.22 3.56
CA ASN A 138 18.31 18.26 3.39
C ASN A 138 18.47 19.16 4.66
N PHE A 139 19.37 20.13 4.58
CA PHE A 139 19.77 20.97 5.71
C PHE A 139 19.67 22.45 5.35
N ALA A 140 19.30 23.30 6.31
CA ALA A 140 19.34 24.75 6.14
C ALA A 140 20.81 25.26 6.19
N ASP A 141 21.05 26.53 5.85
CA ASP A 141 22.38 27.17 5.96
C ASP A 141 22.68 27.77 7.34
N ASP A 142 21.66 28.01 8.16
CA ASP A 142 21.76 28.46 9.55
C ASP A 142 21.81 27.31 10.59
N GLU A 143 21.87 26.06 10.12
CA GLU A 143 21.61 24.89 10.95
C GLU A 143 22.79 24.49 11.87
N THR A 144 22.63 24.71 13.17
CA THR A 144 23.64 24.42 14.20
C THR A 144 23.39 23.10 14.94
N PHE A 145 24.46 22.41 15.33
CA PHE A 145 24.42 21.20 16.18
C PHE A 145 25.04 21.45 17.56
N THR A 146 24.62 20.68 18.56
CA THR A 146 25.20 20.68 19.91
C THR A 146 26.38 19.72 20.00
N GLN A 147 27.30 19.91 20.96
CA GLN A 147 28.46 19.02 21.14
C GLN A 147 28.08 17.55 21.48
N GLN A 148 26.87 17.33 21.98
CA GLN A 148 26.29 16.02 22.25
C GLN A 148 25.71 15.36 20.98
N SER A 149 25.49 16.12 19.91
CA SER A 149 25.09 15.60 18.60
C SER A 149 26.25 14.86 17.93
N ALA A 150 25.96 13.83 17.13
CA ALA A 150 26.95 12.96 16.53
C ALA A 150 26.39 12.13 15.37
N ILE A 151 27.27 11.56 14.56
CA ILE A 151 26.94 10.45 13.67
C ILE A 151 27.55 9.16 14.24
N ALA A 152 26.75 8.11 14.34
CA ALA A 152 27.16 6.83 14.89
C ALA A 152 26.34 5.66 14.31
N LEU A 153 26.75 4.42 14.59
CA LEU A 153 25.93 3.24 14.32
C LEU A 153 24.73 3.19 15.28
N SER A 154 23.59 2.68 14.83
CA SER A 154 22.35 2.61 15.61
C SER A 154 22.52 1.95 16.99
N ASP A 155 23.27 0.84 17.05
CA ASP A 155 23.55 0.08 18.27
C ASP A 155 24.55 0.77 19.21
N ASN A 156 25.34 1.71 18.68
CA ASN A 156 26.37 2.46 19.39
C ASN A 156 25.85 3.78 20.01
N ILE A 157 24.55 4.09 19.82
CA ILE A 157 23.87 5.25 20.42
C ILE A 157 23.09 4.77 21.65
N GLN A 158 23.71 4.84 22.82
CA GLN A 158 23.08 4.51 24.09
C GLN A 158 22.48 5.76 24.73
N VAL A 159 21.17 5.92 24.56
CA VAL A 159 20.37 6.91 25.29
C VAL A 159 19.94 6.30 26.62
N THR A 160 20.39 6.87 27.72
CA THR A 160 19.92 6.53 29.07
C THR A 160 18.87 7.55 29.50
N PRO A 161 17.60 7.16 29.70
CA PRO A 161 16.60 8.02 30.32
C PRO A 161 17.00 8.26 31.78
N VAL A 162 17.46 9.46 32.08
CA VAL A 162 17.84 9.88 33.44
C VAL A 162 16.72 10.69 34.06
N LYS A 163 16.74 10.77 35.39
CA LYS A 163 15.90 11.71 36.12
C LYS A 163 16.74 12.83 36.65
N VAL A 164 16.53 14.03 36.11
CA VAL A 164 17.10 15.26 36.66
C VAL A 164 16.20 15.69 37.80
N HIS A 165 16.77 15.74 39.01
CA HIS A 165 16.04 16.10 40.22
C HIS A 165 16.05 17.62 40.39
N GLY A 166 14.94 18.27 40.02
CA GLY A 166 14.72 19.69 40.28
C GLY A 166 14.11 19.94 41.65
N LYS A 167 14.46 21.09 42.26
CA LYS A 167 13.78 21.61 43.46
C LYS A 167 12.44 22.21 43.02
N VAL A 168 11.31 21.51 43.21
CA VAL A 168 9.97 22.06 42.90
C VAL A 168 9.20 22.30 44.19
N VAL A 169 9.00 23.57 44.53
CA VAL A 169 8.25 23.93 45.74
C VAL A 169 6.75 23.90 45.43
N THR A 170 6.06 22.97 46.08
CA THR A 170 4.61 22.74 45.94
C THR A 170 3.75 23.68 46.80
N GLY A 171 4.36 24.56 47.57
CA GLY A 171 3.71 25.54 48.44
C GLY A 171 4.60 25.99 49.61
N PRO A 172 4.31 27.14 50.25
CA PRO A 172 5.19 27.84 51.21
C PRO A 172 5.31 27.18 52.59
N GLN A 173 4.88 25.92 52.74
CA GLN A 173 4.97 25.10 53.97
C GLN A 173 5.40 23.65 53.69
N THR A 174 5.73 23.31 52.43
CA THR A 174 6.31 22.00 52.07
C THR A 174 7.80 22.16 51.75
N PRO A 175 8.70 21.28 52.23
CA PRO A 175 10.07 21.26 51.75
C PRO A 175 10.09 21.05 50.23
N PRO A 176 11.08 21.59 49.49
CA PRO A 176 11.14 21.50 48.03
C PRO A 176 11.05 20.03 47.59
N ALA A 177 9.96 19.69 46.91
CA ALA A 177 9.76 18.35 46.41
C ALA A 177 10.75 18.14 45.26
N GLN A 178 11.66 17.18 45.42
CA GLN A 178 12.53 16.75 44.32
C GLN A 178 11.69 16.06 43.26
N ILE A 179 11.20 16.82 42.27
CA ILE A 179 10.50 16.25 41.13
C ILE A 179 11.57 15.78 40.13
N ALA A 180 11.56 14.48 39.94
CA ALA A 180 12.50 13.73 39.13
C ALA A 180 12.01 13.75 37.67
N LEU A 181 12.27 14.84 36.95
CA LEU A 181 11.85 15.00 35.55
C LEU A 181 12.70 14.15 34.61
N ALA A 182 12.06 13.65 33.55
CA ALA A 182 12.75 12.95 32.48
C ALA A 182 13.66 13.92 31.70
N SER A 183 14.94 13.56 31.68
CA SER A 183 15.97 14.09 30.78
C SER A 183 16.75 12.89 30.24
N GLU A 184 17.75 13.11 29.42
CA GLU A 184 18.49 12.06 28.76
C GLU A 184 20.00 12.27 28.91
N GLN A 185 20.73 11.17 29.04
CA GLN A 185 22.19 11.14 28.92
C GLN A 185 22.57 10.24 27.75
N TYR A 186 23.65 10.60 27.07
CA TYR A 186 24.07 9.97 25.82
C TYR A 186 25.48 9.41 25.97
N GLN A 187 25.64 8.11 25.71
CA GLN A 187 26.94 7.52 25.41
C GLN A 187 26.94 7.11 23.94
N VAL A 188 27.90 7.64 23.18
CA VAL A 188 27.94 7.51 21.72
C VAL A 188 29.37 7.22 21.27
N GLU A 189 29.59 6.08 20.64
CA GLU A 189 30.83 5.82 19.90
C GLU A 189 30.73 6.56 18.55
N ARG A 190 31.22 7.81 18.53
CA ARG A 190 31.15 8.71 17.37
C ARG A 190 31.97 8.16 16.19
N LEU A 191 31.39 8.14 15.00
CA LEU A 191 32.11 7.92 13.75
C LEU A 191 32.87 9.20 13.33
N ALA A 192 33.85 9.07 12.44
CA ALA A 192 34.75 10.17 12.05
C ALA A 192 34.07 11.33 11.28
N LEU A 193 32.85 11.12 10.77
CA LEU A 193 32.08 12.12 10.03
C LEU A 193 31.28 12.99 11.01
N THR A 194 31.56 14.29 11.07
CA THR A 194 30.83 15.22 11.92
C THR A 194 29.46 15.60 11.32
N PRO A 195 28.45 15.93 12.16
CA PRO A 195 27.15 16.43 11.69
C PRO A 195 27.23 17.60 10.69
N GLU A 196 28.14 18.54 10.92
CA GLU A 196 28.35 19.74 10.09
C GLU A 196 28.90 19.38 8.71
N ALA A 197 29.88 18.48 8.66
CA ALA A 197 30.45 17.99 7.40
C ALA A 197 29.41 17.19 6.61
N PHE A 198 28.60 16.38 7.29
CA PHE A 198 27.49 15.64 6.67
C PHE A 198 26.41 16.57 6.11
N ALA A 199 25.95 17.56 6.89
CA ALA A 199 24.99 18.57 6.45
C ALA A 199 25.49 19.35 5.22
N THR A 200 26.74 19.81 5.27
CA THR A 200 27.43 20.47 4.15
C THR A 200 27.47 19.58 2.91
N THR A 201 27.76 18.29 3.08
CA THR A 201 27.84 17.32 1.98
C THR A 201 26.47 17.05 1.35
N CYS A 202 25.41 16.98 2.14
CA CYS A 202 24.04 16.83 1.64
C CYS A 202 23.60 18.06 0.83
N ARG A 203 23.87 19.28 1.32
CA ARG A 203 23.59 20.53 0.59
C ARG A 203 24.35 20.62 -0.73
N GLN A 204 25.59 20.12 -0.80
CA GLN A 204 26.39 20.05 -2.04
C GLN A 204 25.90 18.98 -3.02
N LEU A 205 25.37 17.85 -2.53
CA LEU A 205 24.90 16.74 -3.36
C LEU A 205 23.51 17.02 -3.96
N ASP A 206 22.70 17.85 -3.30
CA ASP A 206 21.34 18.24 -3.68
C ASP A 206 20.49 17.09 -4.21
N LEU A 207 20.30 16.07 -3.37
CA LEU A 207 19.51 14.87 -3.71
C LEU A 207 18.09 15.21 -4.17
N GLY A 208 17.51 16.31 -3.67
CA GLY A 208 16.22 16.81 -4.13
C GLY A 208 16.25 17.34 -5.56
N GLY A 209 17.15 18.29 -5.86
CA GLY A 209 17.31 18.82 -7.22
C GLY A 209 17.71 17.75 -8.25
N ALA A 210 18.56 16.80 -7.83
CA ALA A 210 18.93 15.64 -8.62
C ALA A 210 17.72 14.72 -8.92
N TYR A 211 16.86 14.44 -7.92
CA TYR A 211 15.68 13.60 -8.12
C TYR A 211 14.59 14.28 -8.97
N GLN A 212 14.40 15.60 -8.86
CA GLN A 212 13.51 16.34 -9.76
C GLN A 212 13.97 16.23 -11.23
N SER A 213 15.28 16.34 -11.47
CA SER A 213 15.87 16.16 -12.80
C SER A 213 15.62 14.75 -13.36
N HIS A 214 15.71 13.72 -12.50
CA HIS A 214 15.42 12.32 -12.83
C HIS A 214 13.93 12.08 -13.14
N LEU A 215 13.01 12.66 -12.37
CA LEU A 215 11.58 12.63 -12.66
C LEU A 215 11.28 13.21 -14.05
N GLN A 216 11.83 14.39 -14.37
CA GLN A 216 11.65 15.03 -15.68
C GLN A 216 12.21 14.18 -16.81
N GLN A 217 13.44 13.65 -16.67
CA GLN A 217 14.08 12.81 -17.69
C GLN A 217 13.23 11.60 -18.09
N HIS A 218 12.55 10.96 -17.13
CA HIS A 218 11.75 9.75 -17.39
C HIS A 218 10.27 10.06 -17.70
N LEU A 219 9.58 10.83 -16.85
CA LEU A 219 8.13 11.04 -16.94
C LEU A 219 7.74 12.08 -18.00
N ALA A 220 8.55 13.13 -18.22
CA ALA A 220 8.29 14.14 -19.24
C ALA A 220 8.73 13.71 -20.65
N SER A 221 9.41 12.57 -20.77
CA SER A 221 9.88 12.04 -22.06
C SER A 221 8.72 11.84 -23.03
N SER A 222 8.91 12.21 -24.31
CA SER A 222 7.83 12.15 -25.31
C SER A 222 7.17 10.77 -25.45
N PRO A 223 7.89 9.63 -25.37
CA PRO A 223 7.28 8.30 -25.35
C PRO A 223 6.41 8.07 -24.09
N ALA A 224 6.91 8.41 -22.90
CA ALA A 224 6.15 8.23 -21.65
C ALA A 224 4.89 9.08 -21.63
N ARG A 225 4.99 10.38 -21.97
CA ARG A 225 3.86 11.30 -22.08
C ARG A 225 2.78 10.76 -23.04
N ALA A 226 3.18 10.22 -24.19
CA ALA A 226 2.27 9.64 -25.16
C ALA A 226 1.57 8.36 -24.65
N GLN A 227 2.29 7.45 -23.96
CA GLN A 227 1.65 6.27 -23.37
C GLN A 227 0.75 6.63 -22.19
N ALA A 228 1.07 7.65 -21.40
CA ALA A 228 0.22 8.12 -20.29
C ALA A 228 -1.10 8.72 -20.79
N ILE A 229 -1.06 9.51 -21.87
CA ILE A 229 -2.25 9.97 -22.59
C ILE A 229 -3.10 8.77 -23.06
N ALA A 230 -2.48 7.74 -23.65
CA ALA A 230 -3.20 6.53 -24.06
C ALA A 230 -3.88 5.79 -22.89
N VAL A 231 -3.23 5.73 -21.72
CA VAL A 231 -3.83 5.17 -20.50
C VAL A 231 -5.04 5.99 -20.04
N GLN A 232 -4.97 7.33 -20.06
CA GLN A 232 -6.13 8.17 -19.74
C GLN A 232 -7.30 7.95 -20.73
N GLN A 233 -7.01 7.85 -22.02
CA GLN A 233 -8.00 7.59 -23.08
C GLN A 233 -8.68 6.22 -22.91
N ASP A 234 -7.92 5.14 -22.69
CA ASP A 234 -8.49 3.80 -22.47
C ASP A 234 -9.26 3.70 -21.15
N ARG A 235 -8.89 4.49 -20.14
CA ARG A 235 -9.63 4.59 -18.87
C ARG A 235 -10.99 5.26 -19.03
N LEU A 236 -11.10 6.27 -19.89
CA LEU A 236 -12.38 6.88 -20.26
C LEU A 236 -13.22 5.93 -21.13
N ARG A 237 -12.58 5.17 -22.03
CA ARG A 237 -13.24 4.15 -22.86
C ARG A 237 -13.91 3.06 -22.01
N LEU A 238 -13.18 2.48 -21.05
CA LEU A 238 -13.72 1.47 -20.14
C LEU A 238 -14.87 2.03 -19.27
N ALA A 239 -14.77 3.28 -18.81
CA ALA A 239 -15.86 3.94 -18.09
C ALA A 239 -17.13 4.09 -18.96
N ALA A 240 -16.97 4.43 -20.24
CA ALA A 240 -18.09 4.54 -21.18
C ALA A 240 -18.75 3.18 -21.46
N ASP A 241 -17.97 2.12 -21.66
CA ASP A 241 -18.51 0.76 -21.84
C ASP A 241 -19.30 0.27 -20.62
N LEU A 242 -18.75 0.48 -19.41
CA LEU A 242 -19.40 0.09 -18.15
C LEU A 242 -20.71 0.84 -17.90
N SER A 243 -20.74 2.16 -18.05
CA SER A 243 -21.97 2.94 -17.86
C SER A 243 -22.97 2.75 -19.01
N TYR A 244 -22.54 2.39 -20.22
CA TYR A 244 -23.45 1.98 -21.30
C TYR A 244 -24.11 0.62 -21.01
N MET A 245 -23.33 -0.37 -20.56
CA MET A 245 -23.86 -1.67 -20.11
C MET A 245 -24.86 -1.53 -18.96
N ARG A 246 -24.61 -0.60 -18.03
CA ARG A 246 -25.50 -0.29 -16.90
C ARG A 246 -26.71 0.58 -17.25
N HIS A 247 -26.86 0.98 -18.53
CA HIS A 247 -27.87 1.93 -19.03
C HIS A 247 -27.83 3.32 -18.35
N GLU A 248 -26.68 3.70 -17.79
CA GLU A 248 -26.40 5.03 -17.22
C GLU A 248 -25.96 6.05 -18.28
N LEU A 249 -25.53 5.57 -19.46
CA LEU A 249 -25.03 6.35 -20.59
C LEU A 249 -25.86 6.07 -21.85
N SER A 250 -26.27 7.11 -22.57
CA SER A 250 -26.99 6.97 -23.86
C SER A 250 -26.05 6.66 -25.02
N GLY A 251 -26.60 6.11 -26.11
CA GLY A 251 -25.83 5.87 -27.35
C GLY A 251 -25.21 7.15 -27.92
N SER A 252 -25.97 8.24 -28.00
CA SER A 252 -25.46 9.53 -28.50
C SER A 252 -24.37 10.15 -27.63
N ALA A 253 -24.40 9.94 -26.31
CA ALA A 253 -23.35 10.37 -25.41
C ALA A 253 -22.10 9.48 -25.55
N ARG A 254 -22.29 8.15 -25.71
CA ARG A 254 -21.21 7.20 -26.05
C ARG A 254 -20.52 7.56 -27.36
N ASP A 255 -21.27 7.85 -28.43
CA ASP A 255 -20.74 8.27 -29.72
C ASP A 255 -19.86 9.53 -29.62
N ARG A 256 -20.22 10.47 -28.73
CA ARG A 256 -19.39 11.66 -28.49
C ARG A 256 -18.11 11.37 -27.71
N ILE A 257 -18.14 10.43 -26.76
CA ILE A 257 -16.91 9.94 -26.12
C ILE A 257 -16.02 9.26 -27.17
N ASP A 258 -16.60 8.42 -28.05
CA ASP A 258 -15.86 7.77 -29.13
C ASP A 258 -15.28 8.77 -30.15
N LEU A 259 -15.93 9.93 -30.35
CA LEU A 259 -15.39 11.06 -31.12
C LEU A 259 -14.20 11.74 -30.41
N LEU A 260 -14.32 12.06 -29.12
CA LEU A 260 -13.24 12.62 -28.30
C LEU A 260 -12.01 11.68 -28.28
N LEU A 261 -12.25 10.37 -28.11
CA LEU A 261 -11.22 9.33 -28.12
C LEU A 261 -10.59 9.05 -29.50
N ARG A 262 -11.04 9.75 -30.55
CA ARG A 262 -10.44 9.80 -31.89
C ARG A 262 -9.82 11.18 -32.19
N ASN A 263 -9.60 11.98 -31.14
CA ASN A 263 -9.13 13.37 -31.20
C ASN A 263 -10.06 14.31 -32.00
N GLY A 264 -11.36 13.99 -32.06
CA GLY A 264 -12.37 14.87 -32.63
C GLY A 264 -12.69 16.05 -31.72
N ALA A 265 -13.13 17.17 -32.30
CA ALA A 265 -13.43 18.39 -31.57
C ALA A 265 -14.69 18.24 -30.69
N VAL A 266 -14.48 17.95 -29.40
CA VAL A 266 -15.51 17.86 -28.37
C VAL A 266 -15.17 18.84 -27.24
N PRO A 267 -16.02 19.85 -26.94
CA PRO A 267 -15.74 20.82 -25.89
C PRO A 267 -15.53 20.15 -24.51
N CYS A 268 -14.39 20.43 -23.88
CA CYS A 268 -14.05 19.93 -22.56
C CYS A 268 -13.76 21.09 -21.59
N ARG A 269 -14.14 20.91 -20.32
CA ARG A 269 -13.92 21.88 -19.25
C ARG A 269 -13.30 21.20 -18.03
N GLN A 270 -12.53 21.96 -17.27
CA GLN A 270 -12.15 21.56 -15.91
C GLN A 270 -13.36 21.74 -14.98
N LEU A 271 -13.30 21.07 -13.83
CA LEU A 271 -14.12 21.44 -12.67
C LEU A 271 -13.22 22.04 -11.59
N ALA A 272 -13.62 23.19 -11.06
CA ALA A 272 -13.04 23.76 -9.85
C ALA A 272 -14.15 24.05 -8.84
N LEU A 273 -14.00 23.57 -7.60
CA LEU A 273 -14.97 23.71 -6.51
C LEU A 273 -14.39 24.64 -5.45
N PHE A 274 -15.17 25.60 -4.95
CA PHE A 274 -14.69 26.63 -4.01
C PHE A 274 -13.44 27.40 -4.50
N GLY A 275 -13.24 27.48 -5.82
CA GLY A 275 -12.03 28.04 -6.45
C GLY A 275 -10.80 27.12 -6.48
N ILE A 276 -10.89 25.90 -5.94
CA ILE A 276 -9.82 24.88 -5.98
C ILE A 276 -10.03 24.00 -7.23
N VAL A 277 -9.05 23.99 -8.12
CA VAL A 277 -9.09 23.22 -9.38
C VAL A 277 -8.91 21.73 -9.09
N LEU A 278 -9.81 20.90 -9.63
CA LEU A 278 -9.71 19.45 -9.54
C LEU A 278 -8.84 18.92 -10.69
N HIS A 279 -7.86 18.08 -10.32
CA HIS A 279 -6.94 17.40 -11.23
C HIS A 279 -7.58 16.08 -11.67
N GLU A 280 -7.36 15.68 -12.92
CA GLU A 280 -7.99 14.52 -13.60
C GLU A 280 -9.53 14.58 -13.79
N VAL A 281 -10.28 15.38 -13.03
CA VAL A 281 -11.74 15.53 -13.17
C VAL A 281 -12.08 16.41 -14.37
N MET A 282 -12.83 15.85 -15.34
CA MET A 282 -13.16 16.48 -16.61
C MET A 282 -14.67 16.54 -16.85
N LEU A 283 -15.13 17.64 -17.45
CA LEU A 283 -16.48 17.81 -17.97
C LEU A 283 -16.46 17.75 -19.50
N ILE A 284 -17.27 16.87 -20.08
CA ILE A 284 -17.34 16.60 -21.52
C ILE A 284 -18.71 17.03 -22.05
N ASP A 285 -18.75 17.90 -23.05
CA ASP A 285 -19.97 18.26 -23.77
C ASP A 285 -20.43 17.10 -24.66
N VAL A 286 -21.66 16.61 -24.49
CA VAL A 286 -22.24 15.54 -25.32
C VAL A 286 -23.31 16.03 -26.32
N GLY A 287 -23.55 17.34 -26.39
CA GLY A 287 -24.57 17.97 -27.24
C GLY A 287 -25.96 17.86 -26.61
N ASP A 288 -26.94 17.35 -27.35
CA ASP A 288 -28.35 17.28 -26.93
C ASP A 288 -28.59 16.43 -25.66
N ALA A 289 -27.60 15.62 -25.25
CA ALA A 289 -27.62 14.85 -24.00
C ALA A 289 -27.04 15.62 -22.78
N GLY A 290 -26.64 16.88 -22.96
CA GLY A 290 -26.06 17.74 -21.92
C GLY A 290 -24.54 17.58 -21.75
N TRP A 291 -24.11 17.42 -20.51
CA TRP A 291 -22.70 17.25 -20.10
C TRP A 291 -22.50 15.92 -19.38
N LEU A 292 -21.30 15.35 -19.50
CA LEU A 292 -20.83 14.26 -18.66
C LEU A 292 -19.75 14.75 -17.70
N LEU A 293 -19.92 14.47 -16.42
CA LEU A 293 -18.88 14.60 -15.40
C LEU A 293 -18.11 13.28 -15.30
N TYR A 294 -16.81 13.32 -15.58
CA TYR A 294 -15.90 12.17 -15.47
C TYR A 294 -15.10 12.23 -14.16
N LEU A 295 -15.21 11.19 -13.35
CA LEU A 295 -14.54 11.00 -12.06
C LEU A 295 -13.63 9.74 -12.12
N PRO A 296 -12.35 9.89 -12.50
CA PRO A 296 -11.43 8.76 -12.71
C PRO A 296 -11.20 7.89 -11.46
N GLY A 297 -11.82 6.70 -11.42
CA GLY A 297 -11.66 5.72 -10.33
C GLY A 297 -12.79 5.68 -9.30
N HIS A 298 -13.90 6.37 -9.60
CA HIS A 298 -15.17 6.19 -8.91
C HIS A 298 -16.03 5.16 -9.66
N THR A 299 -17.03 4.58 -9.00
CA THR A 299 -17.95 3.60 -9.60
C THR A 299 -19.40 4.02 -9.29
N PRO A 300 -20.20 4.42 -10.29
CA PRO A 300 -19.82 4.68 -11.68
C PRO A 300 -18.81 5.84 -11.80
N ALA A 301 -18.09 5.88 -12.93
CA ALA A 301 -17.06 6.89 -13.22
C ALA A 301 -17.56 8.05 -14.10
N LEU A 302 -18.75 7.91 -14.70
CA LEU A 302 -19.41 8.93 -15.52
C LEU A 302 -20.76 9.26 -14.90
N HIS A 303 -21.08 10.56 -14.83
CA HIS A 303 -22.38 11.05 -14.36
C HIS A 303 -22.98 12.02 -15.37
N THR A 304 -24.23 11.77 -15.77
CA THR A 304 -25.00 12.61 -16.69
C THR A 304 -25.51 13.87 -15.99
N CYS A 305 -25.31 15.02 -16.63
CA CYS A 305 -25.72 16.33 -16.15
C CYS A 305 -26.47 17.05 -17.29
N SER A 306 -27.75 17.40 -17.11
CA SER A 306 -28.51 18.11 -18.15
C SER A 306 -27.98 19.53 -18.43
N GLY A 307 -27.25 20.11 -17.48
CA GLY A 307 -26.56 21.40 -17.58
C GLY A 307 -25.49 21.53 -16.49
N LEU A 308 -24.63 22.54 -16.63
CA LEU A 308 -23.53 22.80 -15.68
C LEU A 308 -24.04 23.30 -14.32
N ASP A 309 -25.22 23.92 -14.29
CA ASP A 309 -25.98 24.33 -13.11
C ASP A 309 -26.39 23.14 -12.21
N VAL A 310 -26.52 21.94 -12.79
CA VAL A 310 -26.96 20.72 -12.08
C VAL A 310 -25.79 20.03 -11.34
N ILE A 311 -24.55 20.47 -11.53
CA ILE A 311 -23.34 19.85 -10.93
C ILE A 311 -23.41 19.74 -9.40
N ASN A 312 -23.95 20.74 -8.71
CA ASN A 312 -24.18 20.71 -7.27
C ASN A 312 -25.14 19.56 -6.86
N GLN A 313 -26.15 19.27 -7.67
CA GLN A 313 -27.15 18.22 -7.41
C GLN A 313 -26.58 16.82 -7.67
N VAL A 314 -25.62 16.69 -8.59
CA VAL A 314 -24.92 15.43 -8.88
C VAL A 314 -23.85 15.13 -7.83
N LEU A 315 -22.97 16.10 -7.54
CA LEU A 315 -21.84 15.90 -6.63
C LEU A 315 -22.23 15.91 -5.15
N GLY A 316 -23.26 16.67 -4.73
CA GLY A 316 -23.70 16.73 -3.34
C GLY A 316 -24.00 15.35 -2.72
N PRO A 317 -24.91 14.55 -3.32
CA PRO A 317 -25.22 13.20 -2.82
C PRO A 317 -24.05 12.21 -2.89
N LEU A 318 -23.10 12.41 -3.81
CA LEU A 318 -21.89 11.58 -3.92
C LEU A 318 -20.91 11.91 -2.79
N LEU A 319 -20.59 13.19 -2.61
CA LEU A 319 -19.63 13.68 -1.63
C LEU A 319 -20.10 13.54 -0.18
N ARG A 320 -21.39 13.28 0.09
CA ARG A 320 -21.86 12.92 1.44
C ARG A 320 -21.41 11.52 1.89
N LYS A 321 -20.93 10.66 0.98
CA LYS A 321 -20.41 9.33 1.33
C LYS A 321 -18.93 9.42 1.75
N PRO A 322 -18.53 8.93 2.94
CA PRO A 322 -17.16 9.10 3.44
C PRO A 322 -16.09 8.43 2.55
N GLU A 323 -16.39 7.24 2.01
CA GLU A 323 -15.53 6.55 1.04
C GLU A 323 -15.30 7.38 -0.23
N ILE A 324 -16.33 8.09 -0.69
CA ILE A 324 -16.24 8.98 -1.85
C ILE A 324 -15.43 10.23 -1.50
N ARG A 325 -15.62 10.84 -0.31
CA ARG A 325 -14.76 11.94 0.17
C ARG A 325 -13.27 11.54 0.21
N GLN A 326 -12.97 10.33 0.66
CA GLN A 326 -11.60 9.82 0.72
C GLN A 326 -10.99 9.63 -0.68
N ARG A 327 -11.75 9.09 -1.65
CA ARG A 327 -11.27 8.99 -3.03
C ARG A 327 -11.14 10.34 -3.73
N PHE A 328 -12.06 11.29 -3.46
CA PHE A 328 -12.08 12.60 -4.10
C PHE A 328 -10.86 13.47 -3.73
N GLN A 329 -10.22 13.21 -2.57
CA GLN A 329 -8.94 13.83 -2.21
C GLN A 329 -7.82 13.54 -3.22
N ALA A 330 -7.90 12.45 -3.99
CA ALA A 330 -6.93 12.13 -5.03
C ALA A 330 -6.98 13.08 -6.24
N TYR A 331 -7.98 13.96 -6.34
CA TYR A 331 -8.06 15.03 -7.36
C TYR A 331 -7.46 16.37 -6.91
N LEU A 332 -6.91 16.44 -5.69
CA LEU A 332 -6.42 17.67 -5.07
C LEU A 332 -4.91 17.60 -4.89
N ASN A 333 -4.24 18.76 -4.87
CA ASN A 333 -2.89 18.82 -4.32
C ASN A 333 -2.96 18.56 -2.81
N GLN A 334 -1.95 17.91 -2.24
CA GLN A 334 -1.87 17.68 -0.79
C GLN A 334 -1.91 18.98 0.05
N ALA A 335 -1.54 20.13 -0.53
CA ALA A 335 -1.68 21.44 0.10
C ALA A 335 -3.14 21.94 0.20
N ASP A 336 -4.00 21.53 -0.73
CA ASP A 336 -5.39 21.98 -0.83
C ASP A 336 -6.36 21.01 -0.12
N GLN A 337 -5.91 19.80 0.25
CA GLN A 337 -6.76 18.72 0.76
C GLN A 337 -7.51 19.05 2.06
N SER A 338 -6.86 19.65 3.05
CA SER A 338 -7.54 20.08 4.30
C SER A 338 -8.59 21.15 3.98
N ARG A 339 -8.13 22.30 3.45
CA ARG A 339 -8.98 23.43 3.04
C ARG A 339 -10.19 23.00 2.21
N PHE A 340 -10.01 22.06 1.28
CA PHE A 340 -11.12 21.52 0.49
C PHE A 340 -12.10 20.68 1.33
N LEU A 341 -11.61 19.79 2.20
CA LEU A 341 -12.49 19.01 3.09
C LEU A 341 -13.28 19.91 4.04
N ASP A 342 -12.64 20.97 4.52
CA ASP A 342 -13.28 21.99 5.35
C ASP A 342 -14.39 22.69 4.56
N LEU A 343 -14.06 23.30 3.41
CA LEU A 343 -15.03 23.99 2.53
C LEU A 343 -16.15 23.06 2.05
N LEU A 344 -15.82 21.80 1.79
CA LEU A 344 -16.79 20.76 1.46
C LEU A 344 -17.75 20.54 2.61
N GLN A 345 -17.26 20.28 3.83
CA GLN A 345 -18.10 19.99 4.98
C GLN A 345 -19.11 21.12 5.25
N GLN A 346 -18.63 22.37 5.23
CA GLN A 346 -19.44 23.59 5.42
C GLN A 346 -20.65 23.66 4.47
N ASN A 347 -20.41 23.39 3.18
CA ASN A 347 -21.39 23.64 2.11
C ASN A 347 -22.13 22.37 1.65
N LEU A 348 -21.95 21.26 2.37
CA LEU A 348 -22.48 19.94 2.02
C LEU A 348 -23.28 19.31 3.16
N ASP A 349 -22.85 19.43 4.42
CA ASP A 349 -23.49 18.72 5.52
C ASP A 349 -24.74 19.48 6.03
N ASP A 350 -24.74 20.82 6.02
CA ASP A 350 -25.90 21.67 6.41
C ASP A 350 -26.76 22.20 5.23
N ALA A 351 -26.20 22.34 4.02
CA ALA A 351 -26.88 22.95 2.87
C ALA A 351 -27.75 21.96 2.07
N SER A 352 -28.97 22.35 1.70
CA SER A 352 -29.84 21.55 0.82
C SER A 352 -30.62 22.44 -0.16
N PRO A 353 -30.29 22.43 -1.47
CA PRO A 353 -29.19 21.69 -2.10
C PRO A 353 -27.81 22.14 -1.60
N ALA A 354 -26.79 21.29 -1.78
CA ALA A 354 -25.41 21.65 -1.50
C ALA A 354 -24.90 22.74 -2.44
N ASP A 355 -23.98 23.60 -2.00
CA ASP A 355 -23.38 24.63 -2.84
C ASP A 355 -21.85 24.51 -2.90
N LEU A 356 -21.35 23.78 -3.90
CA LEU A 356 -19.93 23.52 -4.06
C LEU A 356 -19.18 24.67 -4.78
N HIS A 357 -19.86 25.80 -5.00
CA HIS A 357 -19.42 26.93 -5.83
C HIS A 357 -18.69 26.49 -7.12
N PRO A 358 -19.33 25.65 -7.97
CA PRO A 358 -18.65 25.01 -9.09
C PRO A 358 -18.37 26.03 -10.20
N THR A 359 -17.12 26.03 -10.67
CA THR A 359 -16.65 26.87 -11.77
C THR A 359 -15.99 26.00 -12.84
N PHE A 360 -16.10 26.43 -14.10
CA PHE A 360 -15.86 25.55 -15.25
C PHE A 360 -14.85 26.15 -16.26
N PRO A 361 -13.54 26.24 -15.91
CA PRO A 361 -12.50 26.69 -16.84
C PRO A 361 -12.53 25.91 -18.16
N ALA A 362 -12.43 26.63 -19.28
CA ALA A 362 -12.39 26.00 -20.60
C ALA A 362 -11.00 25.42 -20.89
N ILE A 363 -10.93 24.15 -21.27
CA ILE A 363 -9.67 23.53 -21.68
C ILE A 363 -9.38 23.93 -23.13
N SER A 364 -8.18 24.46 -23.38
CA SER A 364 -7.77 24.93 -24.71
C SER A 364 -6.75 23.95 -25.30
N GLY A 365 -7.14 23.23 -26.36
CA GLY A 365 -6.32 22.20 -27.01
C GLY A 365 -6.77 20.78 -26.67
N ASP A 366 -5.84 19.82 -26.74
CA ASP A 366 -6.09 18.42 -26.35
C ASP A 366 -6.24 18.30 -24.83
N PRO A 367 -7.39 17.81 -24.31
CA PRO A 367 -7.59 17.68 -22.88
C PRO A 367 -6.72 16.60 -22.24
N PHE A 368 -6.37 15.52 -22.94
CA PHE A 368 -5.57 14.44 -22.33
C PHE A 368 -4.12 14.89 -22.09
N GLY A 369 -3.51 15.57 -23.06
CA GLY A 369 -2.22 16.23 -22.88
C GLY A 369 -2.24 17.27 -21.76
N PHE A 370 -3.28 18.10 -21.71
CA PHE A 370 -3.45 19.10 -20.64
C PHE A 370 -3.52 18.48 -19.24
N TYR A 371 -4.32 17.41 -19.04
CA TYR A 371 -4.35 16.70 -17.75
C TYR A 371 -3.07 15.92 -17.47
N GLN A 372 -2.36 15.43 -18.49
CA GLN A 372 -1.06 14.77 -18.30
C GLN A 372 0.01 15.75 -17.78
N ASP A 373 0.03 16.99 -18.28
CA ASP A 373 0.97 18.01 -17.83
C ASP A 373 0.65 18.48 -16.40
N LEU A 374 -0.64 18.63 -16.05
CA LEU A 374 -1.08 18.89 -14.68
C LEU A 374 -0.75 17.73 -13.72
N HIS A 375 -0.87 16.47 -14.17
CA HIS A 375 -0.51 15.31 -13.36
C HIS A 375 1.01 15.32 -13.06
N LEU A 376 1.85 15.51 -14.07
CA LEU A 376 3.31 15.60 -13.91
C LEU A 376 3.72 16.72 -12.93
N ALA A 377 3.21 17.94 -13.13
CA ALA A 377 3.53 19.09 -12.28
C ALA A 377 3.10 18.92 -10.81
N ARG A 378 2.15 18.02 -10.54
CA ARG A 378 1.79 17.60 -9.18
C ARG A 378 2.78 16.56 -8.62
N LEU A 379 3.28 15.64 -9.44
CA LEU A 379 4.21 14.59 -8.98
C LEU A 379 5.55 15.19 -8.53
N GLU A 380 6.05 16.17 -9.27
CA GLU A 380 7.25 16.95 -8.94
C GLU A 380 7.11 17.55 -7.53
N ARG A 381 6.02 18.30 -7.29
CA ARG A 381 5.69 18.93 -5.99
C ARG A 381 5.45 17.94 -4.85
N GLU A 382 4.90 16.76 -5.13
CA GLU A 382 4.77 15.69 -4.12
C GLU A 382 6.16 15.11 -3.77
N ALA A 383 7.06 14.98 -4.76
CA ALA A 383 8.43 14.53 -4.54
C ALA A 383 9.31 15.57 -3.81
N GLU A 384 9.16 16.88 -4.07
CA GLU A 384 9.89 17.97 -3.40
C GLU A 384 9.74 17.95 -1.86
N ARG A 385 8.67 17.34 -1.34
CA ARG A 385 8.42 17.19 0.10
C ARG A 385 9.22 16.05 0.72
N LEU A 386 9.62 15.06 -0.08
CA LEU A 386 10.29 13.83 0.35
C LEU A 386 11.80 13.87 0.07
N ALA A 387 12.16 14.35 -1.12
CA ALA A 387 13.53 14.67 -1.54
C ALA A 387 13.62 16.20 -1.76
N VAL A 388 14.08 16.92 -0.73
CA VAL A 388 14.00 18.39 -0.64
C VAL A 388 15.18 19.03 -1.38
N PRO A 389 14.94 19.87 -2.42
CA PRO A 389 16.01 20.59 -3.09
C PRO A 389 16.73 21.56 -2.14
N THR A 390 18.05 21.73 -2.27
CA THR A 390 18.85 22.56 -1.36
C THR A 390 18.35 24.02 -1.30
N ALA A 391 17.78 24.54 -2.39
CA ALA A 391 17.18 25.87 -2.45
C ALA A 391 15.83 26.01 -1.71
N ALA A 392 15.23 24.90 -1.25
CA ALA A 392 13.95 24.84 -0.53
C ALA A 392 14.09 24.21 0.87
N ALA A 393 15.32 24.07 1.37
CA ALA A 393 15.63 23.47 2.66
C ALA A 393 15.45 24.49 3.82
N ASP A 394 14.36 24.35 4.57
CA ASP A 394 14.01 25.16 5.75
C ASP A 394 13.87 24.25 6.98
N ALA A 395 14.57 24.61 8.07
CA ALA A 395 14.63 23.78 9.28
C ALA A 395 13.29 23.68 10.02
N GLN A 396 12.48 24.75 10.05
CA GLN A 396 11.17 24.77 10.73
C GLN A 396 10.10 24.02 9.92
N ALA A 397 10.09 24.19 8.61
CA ALA A 397 9.20 23.49 7.70
C ALA A 397 9.49 21.98 7.69
N ARG A 398 10.77 21.59 7.73
CA ARG A 398 11.21 20.20 7.89
C ARG A 398 10.78 19.62 9.25
N ALA A 399 11.00 20.34 10.35
CA ALA A 399 10.61 19.89 11.68
C ALA A 399 9.10 19.62 11.77
N LYS A 400 8.26 20.58 11.34
CA LYS A 400 6.80 20.41 11.28
C LYS A 400 6.36 19.24 10.41
N ARG A 401 7.03 19.01 9.26
CA ARG A 401 6.71 17.92 8.34
C ARG A 401 7.01 16.54 8.94
N LEU A 402 8.15 16.41 9.62
CA LEU A 402 8.54 15.18 10.30
C LEU A 402 7.62 14.89 11.50
N GLU A 403 7.32 15.90 12.33
CA GLU A 403 6.33 15.80 13.42
C GLU A 403 4.94 15.39 12.92
N GLN A 404 4.48 15.93 11.78
CA GLN A 404 3.22 15.53 11.14
C GLN A 404 3.20 14.06 10.71
N TRP A 405 4.30 13.53 10.17
CA TRP A 405 4.37 12.11 9.79
C TRP A 405 4.50 11.19 11.01
N GLU A 406 5.31 11.56 12.01
CA GLU A 406 5.47 10.83 13.27
C GLU A 406 4.11 10.72 14.00
N ASN A 407 3.33 11.80 14.07
CA ASN A 407 1.96 11.82 14.62
C ASN A 407 0.96 10.96 13.81
N LEU A 408 1.21 10.72 12.52
CA LEU A 408 0.43 9.80 11.68
C LEU A 408 0.92 8.34 11.76
N GLY A 409 1.96 8.05 12.58
CA GLY A 409 2.58 6.73 12.66
C GLY A 409 3.38 6.36 11.40
N LEU A 410 3.94 7.36 10.72
CA LEU A 410 4.68 7.22 9.47
C LEU A 410 6.13 7.69 9.64
N ASP A 411 7.09 6.81 9.37
CA ASP A 411 8.50 7.16 9.19
C ASP A 411 8.73 7.62 7.73
N LEU A 412 9.57 8.63 7.51
CA LEU A 412 9.88 9.10 6.15
C LEU A 412 10.58 8.04 5.30
N LEU A 413 11.45 7.17 5.82
CA LEU A 413 12.02 6.10 4.99
C LEU A 413 10.97 5.08 4.55
N ASN A 414 9.94 4.86 5.36
CA ASN A 414 8.73 4.16 4.93
C ASN A 414 7.96 4.98 3.87
N VAL A 415 7.66 6.27 4.10
CA VAL A 415 6.91 7.11 3.12
C VAL A 415 7.63 7.25 1.77
N ALA A 416 8.95 7.49 1.77
CA ALA A 416 9.78 7.59 0.57
C ALA A 416 10.08 6.21 -0.05
N GLY A 417 10.18 5.15 0.76
CA GLY A 417 10.22 3.76 0.28
C GLY A 417 8.91 3.29 -0.37
N PHE A 418 7.79 3.94 -0.04
CA PHE A 418 6.49 3.76 -0.70
C PHE A 418 6.10 4.96 -1.59
N PHE A 419 7.03 5.88 -1.89
CA PHE A 419 6.83 6.90 -2.91
C PHE A 419 7.02 6.28 -4.28
N ILE A 420 6.01 5.49 -4.65
CA ILE A 420 5.58 5.35 -6.03
C ILE A 420 5.23 6.78 -6.48
N PRO A 421 5.90 7.36 -7.50
CA PRO A 421 5.53 8.67 -8.00
C PRO A 421 4.04 8.65 -8.44
N ALA A 422 3.29 9.59 -7.86
CA ALA A 422 1.83 9.68 -7.78
C ALA A 422 1.14 8.70 -6.81
N ILE A 423 0.49 9.29 -5.79
CA ILE A 423 -0.71 8.73 -5.16
C ILE A 423 -1.90 8.95 -6.13
N GLY A 424 -1.79 8.32 -7.30
CA GLY A 424 -2.70 8.42 -8.42
C GLY A 424 -3.02 7.03 -8.95
N THR A 425 -4.30 6.77 -9.21
CA THR A 425 -4.81 5.45 -9.63
C THR A 425 -4.23 4.98 -10.97
N LEU A 426 -3.75 5.90 -11.82
CA LEU A 426 -3.00 5.61 -13.04
C LEU A 426 -1.64 4.97 -12.74
N MET A 427 -0.77 5.64 -11.98
CA MET A 427 0.59 5.17 -11.70
C MET A 427 0.64 3.95 -10.79
N LEU A 428 -0.34 3.78 -9.89
CA LEU A 428 -0.44 2.59 -9.07
C LEU A 428 -0.68 1.34 -9.95
N ALA A 429 -1.51 1.44 -10.98
CA ALA A 429 -1.72 0.36 -11.96
C ALA A 429 -0.49 0.13 -12.86
N VAL A 430 0.20 1.20 -13.26
CA VAL A 430 1.49 1.12 -13.99
C VAL A 430 2.57 0.43 -13.15
N THR A 431 2.62 0.69 -11.85
CA THR A 431 3.57 0.09 -10.91
C THR A 431 3.27 -1.40 -10.69
N ALA A 432 1.99 -1.77 -10.57
CA ALA A 432 1.59 -3.17 -10.58
C ALA A 432 1.99 -3.86 -11.90
N CYS A 433 1.87 -3.17 -13.04
CA CYS A 433 2.35 -3.66 -14.33
C CYS A 433 3.89 -3.79 -14.39
N GLN A 434 4.66 -2.89 -13.78
CA GLN A 434 6.13 -3.03 -13.68
C GLN A 434 6.52 -4.23 -12.81
N LEU A 435 5.91 -4.40 -11.63
CA LEU A 435 6.16 -5.56 -10.75
C LEU A 435 5.81 -6.89 -11.44
N LEU A 436 4.67 -6.93 -12.14
CA LEU A 436 4.29 -8.11 -12.94
C LEU A 436 5.27 -8.34 -14.10
N GLY A 437 5.71 -7.29 -14.80
CA GLY A 437 6.65 -7.36 -15.92
C GLY A 437 8.09 -7.74 -15.53
N GLU A 438 8.49 -7.63 -14.27
CA GLU A 438 9.80 -8.17 -13.84
C GLU A 438 9.76 -9.67 -13.60
N ALA A 439 8.68 -10.21 -13.01
CA ALA A 439 8.55 -11.63 -12.73
C ALA A 439 7.95 -12.45 -13.89
N TYR A 440 7.07 -11.86 -14.70
CA TYR A 440 6.23 -12.54 -15.69
C TYR A 440 6.37 -11.96 -17.10
N GLU A 441 6.42 -12.84 -18.09
CA GLU A 441 6.58 -12.50 -19.50
C GLU A 441 5.24 -12.60 -20.24
N GLY A 442 4.75 -11.49 -20.83
CA GLY A 442 3.50 -11.43 -21.59
C GLY A 442 2.20 -11.51 -20.76
N TYR A 443 2.28 -11.29 -19.43
CA TYR A 443 1.15 -11.41 -18.49
C TYR A 443 -0.06 -10.54 -18.85
N GLU A 444 0.14 -9.46 -19.61
CA GLU A 444 -0.92 -8.53 -19.98
C GLU A 444 -1.97 -9.16 -20.92
N THR A 445 -1.64 -10.31 -21.52
CA THR A 445 -2.49 -11.11 -22.42
C THR A 445 -3.18 -12.31 -21.75
N TRP A 446 -2.93 -12.55 -20.46
CA TRP A 446 -3.51 -13.68 -19.73
C TRP A 446 -5.00 -13.48 -19.45
N LEU A 447 -5.76 -14.59 -19.44
CA LEU A 447 -7.18 -14.59 -19.08
C LEU A 447 -7.36 -14.13 -17.63
N GLU A 448 -8.40 -13.33 -17.32
CA GLU A 448 -8.68 -12.76 -15.99
C GLU A 448 -8.64 -13.81 -14.85
N GLY A 449 -9.15 -15.02 -15.14
CA GLY A 449 -9.17 -16.16 -14.22
C GLY A 449 -7.78 -16.75 -13.88
N ASP A 450 -6.78 -16.59 -14.75
CA ASP A 450 -5.37 -16.87 -14.43
C ASP A 450 -4.70 -15.58 -13.87
N ARG A 451 -4.92 -14.42 -14.50
CA ARG A 451 -4.26 -13.13 -14.20
C ARG A 451 -4.35 -12.71 -12.73
N HIS A 452 -5.52 -12.84 -12.10
CA HIS A 452 -5.73 -12.34 -10.72
C HIS A 452 -4.90 -13.09 -9.64
N LEU A 453 -4.30 -14.24 -9.98
CA LEU A 453 -3.40 -15.00 -9.10
C LEU A 453 -1.98 -14.44 -9.10
N ALA A 454 -1.51 -13.85 -10.20
CA ALA A 454 -0.13 -13.37 -10.34
C ALA A 454 0.24 -12.28 -9.30
N PRO A 455 -0.58 -11.23 -9.05
CA PRO A 455 -0.31 -10.28 -7.98
C PRO A 455 -0.30 -10.92 -6.58
N GLN A 456 -1.09 -11.97 -6.35
CA GLN A 456 -1.13 -12.68 -5.05
C GLN A 456 0.15 -13.49 -4.81
N HIS A 457 0.77 -14.00 -5.88
CA HIS A 457 2.08 -14.66 -5.81
C HIS A 457 3.21 -13.67 -5.53
N LEU A 458 3.18 -12.48 -6.15
CA LEU A 458 4.13 -11.40 -5.83
C LEU A 458 3.94 -10.87 -4.39
N GLU A 459 2.70 -10.69 -3.94
CA GLU A 459 2.33 -10.33 -2.57
C GLU A 459 2.88 -11.36 -1.57
N ALA A 460 2.71 -12.66 -1.82
CA ALA A 460 3.24 -13.71 -0.96
C ALA A 460 4.77 -13.71 -0.85
N VAL A 461 5.49 -13.58 -1.98
CA VAL A 461 6.97 -13.53 -1.97
C VAL A 461 7.47 -12.22 -1.33
N GLY A 462 6.84 -11.08 -1.63
CA GLY A 462 7.18 -9.78 -1.05
C GLY A 462 7.01 -9.75 0.48
N LEU A 463 5.91 -10.31 0.99
CA LEU A 463 5.68 -10.44 2.44
C LEU A 463 6.64 -11.45 3.10
N ASN A 464 6.99 -12.56 2.44
CA ASN A 464 8.03 -13.47 2.90
C ASN A 464 9.40 -12.78 3.00
N LEU A 465 9.74 -11.89 2.05
CA LEU A 465 10.97 -11.10 2.09
C LEU A 465 10.95 -10.01 3.18
N ALA A 466 9.79 -9.38 3.43
CA ALA A 466 9.62 -8.40 4.51
C ALA A 466 9.79 -9.01 5.92
N LEU A 467 9.39 -10.27 6.10
CA LEU A 467 9.64 -11.06 7.32
C LEU A 467 11.13 -11.28 7.57
N ILE A 468 11.94 -11.43 6.53
CA ILE A 468 13.41 -11.56 6.63
C ILE A 468 14.07 -10.17 6.83
N GLY A 469 13.46 -9.11 6.30
CA GLY A 469 13.90 -7.71 6.45
C GLY A 469 13.53 -7.03 7.77
N GLY A 470 12.88 -7.72 8.71
CA GLY A 470 12.63 -7.22 10.07
C GLY A 470 11.40 -6.31 10.28
N LEU A 471 10.54 -6.11 9.28
CA LEU A 471 9.43 -5.13 9.33
C LEU A 471 8.06 -5.70 9.75
N ALA A 472 7.95 -6.97 10.15
CA ALA A 472 6.66 -7.64 10.35
C ALA A 472 6.38 -8.05 11.82
N THR A 473 5.50 -7.29 12.49
CA THR A 473 5.01 -7.59 13.86
C THR A 473 3.76 -8.49 13.91
N ALA A 474 3.25 -8.95 12.76
CA ALA A 474 2.11 -9.88 12.67
C ALA A 474 2.44 -11.03 11.69
N GLY A 475 2.79 -12.20 12.23
CA GLY A 475 3.32 -13.32 11.44
C GLY A 475 2.26 -14.33 10.98
N HIS A 476 2.03 -14.42 9.67
CA HIS A 476 1.45 -15.60 9.03
C HIS A 476 2.17 -15.90 7.71
N LEU A 477 2.99 -16.96 7.70
CA LEU A 477 3.51 -17.55 6.46
C LEU A 477 2.34 -18.16 5.66
N VAL A 478 2.29 -17.94 4.35
CA VAL A 478 1.18 -18.40 3.47
C VAL A 478 1.65 -19.47 2.46
N PRO A 479 2.01 -20.70 2.90
CA PRO A 479 2.50 -21.76 2.02
C PRO A 479 1.43 -22.35 1.08
N LYS A 480 0.17 -21.89 1.16
CA LYS A 480 -0.95 -22.40 0.35
C LYS A 480 -0.99 -21.84 -1.07
N LEU A 481 -0.44 -20.65 -1.33
CA LEU A 481 -0.55 -19.99 -2.64
C LEU A 481 0.35 -20.63 -3.70
N PHE A 482 1.46 -21.27 -3.30
CA PHE A 482 2.42 -21.92 -4.20
C PHE A 482 1.96 -23.28 -4.79
N LYS A 483 0.66 -23.56 -4.73
CA LYS A 483 -0.01 -24.71 -5.38
C LYS A 483 -1.18 -24.24 -6.24
N SER A 484 -1.01 -23.13 -6.95
CA SER A 484 -2.01 -22.63 -7.89
C SER A 484 -1.92 -23.38 -9.23
N PRO A 485 -3.06 -23.70 -9.89
CA PRO A 485 -3.05 -24.24 -11.25
C PRO A 485 -2.47 -23.28 -12.30
N LEU A 486 -2.11 -22.06 -11.93
CA LEU A 486 -1.34 -21.14 -12.77
C LEU A 486 0.15 -21.47 -12.67
N LEU A 487 0.73 -21.50 -11.47
CA LEU A 487 2.17 -21.72 -11.27
C LEU A 487 2.63 -23.07 -11.87
N GLU A 488 1.80 -24.12 -11.76
CA GLU A 488 2.07 -25.43 -12.36
C GLU A 488 2.11 -25.43 -13.92
N LYS A 489 1.64 -24.36 -14.58
CA LYS A 489 1.69 -24.18 -16.04
C LYS A 489 2.88 -23.31 -16.50
N LEU A 490 3.46 -22.48 -15.64
CA LEU A 490 4.46 -21.50 -16.05
C LEU A 490 5.80 -22.17 -16.36
N GLN A 491 6.59 -21.55 -17.24
CA GLN A 491 7.92 -22.02 -17.62
C GLN A 491 8.93 -20.88 -17.47
N GLU A 492 10.12 -21.21 -16.99
CA GLU A 492 11.21 -20.25 -16.84
C GLU A 492 11.87 -20.02 -18.21
N VAL A 493 11.79 -18.79 -18.70
CA VAL A 493 12.35 -18.40 -19.99
C VAL A 493 13.33 -17.25 -19.81
N ARG A 494 14.35 -17.20 -20.67
CA ARG A 494 15.26 -16.06 -20.74
C ARG A 494 14.70 -15.03 -21.72
N SER A 495 14.38 -13.84 -21.22
CA SER A 495 13.85 -12.74 -22.03
C SER A 495 14.94 -12.02 -22.82
N SER A 496 14.55 -11.07 -23.67
CA SER A 496 15.45 -10.34 -24.58
C SER A 496 16.49 -9.46 -23.86
N ASP A 497 16.18 -8.97 -22.66
CA ASP A 497 17.11 -8.27 -21.77
C ASP A 497 18.01 -9.23 -20.94
N GLY A 498 17.96 -10.53 -21.24
CA GLY A 498 18.83 -11.55 -20.67
C GLY A 498 18.45 -12.04 -19.27
N ARG A 499 17.44 -11.42 -18.62
CA ARG A 499 16.85 -11.86 -17.35
C ARG A 499 16.00 -13.12 -17.52
N TYR A 500 15.75 -13.83 -16.43
CA TYR A 500 14.82 -14.96 -16.39
C TYR A 500 13.45 -14.49 -15.91
N ARG A 501 12.38 -14.92 -16.58
CA ARG A 501 10.98 -14.63 -16.24
C ARG A 501 10.11 -15.87 -16.37
N LEU A 502 8.95 -15.83 -15.73
CA LEU A 502 7.92 -16.86 -15.84
C LEU A 502 6.97 -16.56 -16.99
N TRP A 503 6.97 -17.41 -18.00
CA TRP A 503 6.13 -17.31 -19.18
C TRP A 503 5.00 -18.36 -19.14
N GLN A 504 3.78 -17.97 -19.52
CA GLN A 504 2.70 -18.92 -19.74
C GLN A 504 2.83 -19.50 -21.17
N PRO A 505 2.93 -20.83 -21.33
CA PRO A 505 3.14 -21.47 -22.64
C PRO A 505 1.85 -21.49 -23.49
N ASP A 506 1.42 -20.31 -23.94
CA ASP A 506 0.33 -20.10 -24.89
C ASP A 506 0.84 -19.29 -26.09
N LEU A 507 0.42 -19.69 -27.29
CA LEU A 507 0.77 -19.02 -28.54
C LEU A 507 -0.28 -18.00 -29.01
N LYS A 508 -1.48 -17.93 -28.41
CA LYS A 508 -2.51 -16.93 -28.79
C LYS A 508 -1.98 -15.49 -28.93
N PRO A 509 -1.08 -14.97 -28.05
CA PRO A 509 -0.54 -13.61 -28.18
C PRO A 509 0.32 -13.36 -29.43
N TYR A 510 0.82 -14.42 -30.07
CA TYR A 510 1.74 -14.35 -31.21
C TYR A 510 1.03 -14.43 -32.57
N ARG A 511 -0.31 -14.51 -32.57
CA ARG A 511 -1.11 -14.60 -33.78
C ARG A 511 -1.01 -13.30 -34.59
N SER A 512 -0.67 -13.43 -35.88
CA SER A 512 -0.70 -12.31 -36.80
C SER A 512 -2.13 -12.05 -37.28
N THR A 513 -2.55 -10.78 -37.26
CA THR A 513 -3.81 -10.31 -37.85
C THR A 513 -3.70 -10.03 -39.35
N GLN A 514 -2.52 -10.20 -39.96
CA GLN A 514 -2.26 -9.89 -41.35
C GLN A 514 -2.95 -10.90 -42.30
N ALA A 515 -3.74 -10.40 -43.24
CA ALA A 515 -4.32 -11.21 -44.30
C ALA A 515 -3.28 -11.51 -45.37
N LEU A 516 -2.96 -12.79 -45.61
CA LEU A 516 -2.14 -13.20 -46.74
C LEU A 516 -2.94 -13.05 -48.06
N PRO A 517 -2.33 -12.62 -49.17
CA PRO A 517 -3.00 -12.51 -50.47
C PRO A 517 -3.59 -13.83 -50.96
N GLU A 518 -4.77 -13.78 -51.56
CA GLU A 518 -5.40 -14.95 -52.18
C GLU A 518 -4.49 -15.52 -53.30
N GLY A 519 -4.20 -16.81 -53.21
CA GLY A 519 -3.29 -17.50 -54.13
C GLY A 519 -1.82 -17.58 -53.70
N LEU A 520 -1.40 -16.92 -52.61
CA LEU A 520 -0.04 -17.08 -52.06
C LEU A 520 0.16 -18.51 -51.53
N GLN A 521 0.96 -19.31 -52.23
CA GLN A 521 1.27 -20.68 -51.82
C GLN A 521 2.42 -20.74 -50.82
N ALA A 522 2.33 -21.69 -49.88
CA ALA A 522 3.44 -22.03 -49.01
C ALA A 522 4.56 -22.78 -49.76
N ASN A 523 5.79 -22.67 -49.27
CA ASN A 523 6.91 -23.50 -49.72
C ASN A 523 6.76 -24.96 -49.23
N ALA A 524 7.70 -25.84 -49.62
CA ALA A 524 7.68 -27.26 -49.23
C ALA A 524 7.71 -27.52 -47.71
N GLN A 525 8.12 -26.54 -46.90
CA GLN A 525 8.11 -26.61 -45.44
C GLN A 525 6.81 -26.07 -44.82
N GLY A 526 5.88 -25.49 -45.58
CA GLY A 526 4.65 -24.87 -45.06
C GLY A 526 4.80 -23.40 -44.65
N GLN A 527 5.84 -22.70 -45.12
CA GLN A 527 6.07 -21.27 -44.86
C GLN A 527 5.58 -20.41 -46.02
N TYR A 528 5.01 -19.24 -45.73
CA TYR A 528 4.64 -18.19 -46.68
C TYR A 528 5.62 -17.02 -46.53
N LEU A 529 6.03 -16.39 -47.63
CA LEU A 529 6.85 -15.18 -47.64
C LEU A 529 5.99 -14.01 -48.13
N HIS A 530 5.86 -12.96 -47.31
CA HIS A 530 5.03 -11.80 -47.62
C HIS A 530 5.68 -10.54 -47.03
N GLU A 531 5.84 -9.49 -47.84
CA GLU A 531 6.44 -8.19 -47.43
C GLU A 531 7.81 -8.32 -46.73
N GLY A 532 8.60 -9.33 -47.12
CA GLY A 532 9.92 -9.61 -46.52
C GLY A 532 9.87 -10.37 -45.18
N SER A 533 8.70 -10.60 -44.61
CA SER A 533 8.51 -11.42 -43.42
C SER A 533 8.08 -12.85 -43.77
N HIS A 534 8.52 -13.81 -42.97
CA HIS A 534 8.06 -15.20 -43.04
C HIS A 534 6.87 -15.40 -42.11
N TYR A 535 5.90 -16.19 -42.57
CA TYR A 535 4.73 -16.61 -41.81
C TYR A 535 4.49 -18.11 -41.96
N LEU A 536 3.79 -18.70 -41.00
CA LEU A 536 3.35 -20.09 -41.06
C LEU A 536 1.93 -20.24 -40.49
N ARG A 537 1.24 -21.32 -40.86
CA ARG A 537 -0.10 -21.65 -40.33
C ARG A 537 -0.04 -22.81 -39.35
N MET A 538 -0.52 -22.57 -38.13
CA MET A 538 -0.55 -23.52 -37.01
C MET A 538 -1.96 -23.53 -36.41
N ASP A 539 -2.62 -24.69 -36.43
CA ASP A 539 -4.01 -24.85 -35.97
C ASP A 539 -5.00 -23.85 -36.60
N GLY A 540 -4.85 -23.61 -37.91
CA GLY A 540 -5.66 -22.67 -38.69
C GLY A 540 -5.35 -21.17 -38.44
N GLN A 541 -4.41 -20.85 -37.55
CA GLN A 541 -4.03 -19.47 -37.19
C GLN A 541 -2.69 -19.10 -37.83
N LEU A 542 -2.51 -17.83 -38.19
CA LEU A 542 -1.28 -17.31 -38.79
C LEU A 542 -0.31 -16.81 -37.72
N TYR A 543 0.98 -17.11 -37.88
CA TYR A 543 2.06 -16.63 -37.00
C TYR A 543 3.21 -16.08 -37.84
N GLN A 544 3.81 -14.97 -37.42
CA GLN A 544 5.06 -14.45 -37.98
C GLN A 544 6.23 -15.18 -37.32
N HIS A 545 7.29 -15.50 -38.08
CA HIS A 545 8.49 -16.10 -37.52
C HIS A 545 9.77 -15.61 -38.21
N ARG A 546 10.90 -15.68 -37.51
CA ARG A 546 12.23 -15.37 -38.04
C ARG A 546 13.22 -16.49 -37.73
N PHE A 547 14.29 -16.58 -38.49
CA PHE A 547 15.41 -17.48 -38.18
C PHE A 547 16.35 -16.79 -37.19
N ASP A 548 16.74 -17.52 -36.15
CA ASP A 548 17.71 -17.11 -35.14
C ASP A 548 19.04 -17.85 -35.41
N PRO A 549 20.09 -17.15 -35.88
CA PRO A 549 21.33 -17.78 -36.30
C PRO A 549 22.18 -18.30 -35.13
N ASP A 550 21.98 -17.79 -33.91
CA ASP A 550 22.81 -18.15 -32.76
C ASP A 550 22.41 -19.53 -32.20
N ILE A 551 21.11 -19.86 -32.27
CA ILE A 551 20.58 -21.18 -31.89
C ILE A 551 20.25 -22.09 -33.10
N GLN A 552 20.44 -21.59 -34.34
CA GLN A 552 20.12 -22.29 -35.60
C GLN A 552 18.66 -22.82 -35.68
N GLN A 553 17.71 -22.07 -35.12
CA GLN A 553 16.29 -22.43 -35.07
C GLN A 553 15.42 -21.26 -35.52
N TRP A 554 14.21 -21.57 -36.00
CA TRP A 554 13.18 -20.56 -36.20
C TRP A 554 12.56 -20.16 -34.85
N ARG A 555 12.07 -18.92 -34.73
CA ARG A 555 11.40 -18.42 -33.52
C ARG A 555 10.18 -17.61 -33.89
N ILE A 556 9.09 -17.79 -33.15
CA ILE A 556 7.85 -17.03 -33.35
C ILE A 556 8.06 -15.59 -32.88
N VAL A 557 7.69 -14.62 -33.72
CA VAL A 557 7.74 -13.19 -33.38
C VAL A 557 6.35 -12.73 -32.96
N ARG A 558 6.25 -11.97 -31.87
CA ARG A 558 5.01 -11.35 -31.42
C ARG A 558 4.80 -10.00 -32.14
N PRO A 559 3.71 -9.78 -32.89
CA PRO A 559 3.57 -8.60 -33.75
C PRO A 559 3.55 -7.25 -33.03
N ASP A 560 2.97 -7.18 -31.82
CA ASP A 560 2.82 -5.94 -31.04
C ASP A 560 3.96 -5.70 -30.02
N ALA A 561 4.86 -6.68 -29.86
CA ALA A 561 6.01 -6.62 -28.98
C ALA A 561 7.15 -7.51 -29.53
N PRO A 562 7.91 -7.06 -30.55
CA PRO A 562 9.04 -7.82 -31.11
C PRO A 562 10.17 -8.07 -30.09
N ASP A 563 10.19 -7.29 -29.01
CA ASP A 563 11.06 -7.35 -27.84
C ASP A 563 10.68 -8.44 -26.82
N ALA A 564 9.46 -8.99 -26.88
CA ALA A 564 9.03 -10.07 -25.99
C ALA A 564 9.82 -11.37 -26.22
N TYR A 565 9.73 -12.31 -25.29
CA TYR A 565 10.23 -13.68 -25.49
C TYR A 565 9.71 -14.28 -26.81
N GLN A 566 10.58 -15.00 -27.51
CA GLN A 566 10.28 -15.59 -28.82
C GLN A 566 10.41 -17.12 -28.73
N PRO A 567 9.30 -17.88 -28.62
CA PRO A 567 9.33 -19.33 -28.52
C PRO A 567 10.05 -19.97 -29.72
N PRO A 568 11.05 -20.84 -29.49
CA PRO A 568 11.67 -21.61 -30.57
C PRO A 568 10.69 -22.56 -31.25
N LEU A 569 10.91 -22.78 -32.55
CA LEU A 569 10.11 -23.62 -33.44
C LEU A 569 10.92 -24.84 -33.90
N GLU A 570 10.21 -25.96 -33.97
CA GLU A 570 10.70 -27.22 -34.52
C GLU A 570 9.80 -27.68 -35.66
N HIS A 571 10.36 -28.37 -36.66
CA HIS A 571 9.62 -28.79 -37.85
C HIS A 571 10.08 -30.16 -38.38
N ASN A 572 9.19 -30.89 -39.05
CA ASN A 572 9.56 -32.11 -39.80
C ASN A 572 9.99 -31.85 -41.25
N GLY A 573 10.03 -30.59 -41.69
CA GLY A 573 10.38 -30.19 -43.05
C GLY A 573 9.30 -30.50 -44.11
N GLN A 574 8.10 -30.93 -43.70
CA GLN A 574 6.96 -31.29 -44.58
C GLN A 574 5.64 -30.63 -44.13
N GLY A 575 5.70 -29.40 -43.59
CA GLY A 575 4.51 -28.64 -43.17
C GLY A 575 4.09 -28.82 -41.71
N ALA A 576 4.63 -29.78 -40.97
CA ALA A 576 4.39 -29.88 -39.53
C ALA A 576 5.34 -28.94 -38.77
N TRP A 577 4.76 -27.98 -38.06
CA TRP A 577 5.44 -27.04 -37.17
C TRP A 577 4.90 -27.17 -35.75
N ARG A 578 5.80 -27.09 -34.76
CA ARG A 578 5.48 -26.95 -33.34
C ARG A 578 6.40 -25.94 -32.69
N ALA A 579 5.98 -25.37 -31.57
CA ALA A 579 6.90 -24.65 -30.68
C ALA A 579 7.48 -25.60 -29.62
N ALA A 580 8.72 -25.37 -29.21
CA ALA A 580 9.49 -26.32 -28.38
C ALA A 580 8.90 -26.61 -26.98
N HIS A 581 7.99 -25.76 -26.48
CA HIS A 581 7.27 -25.96 -25.22
C HIS A 581 6.05 -26.89 -25.34
N GLU A 582 5.57 -27.14 -26.56
CA GLU A 582 4.36 -27.93 -26.78
C GLU A 582 4.63 -29.42 -26.47
N GLN A 583 3.65 -30.10 -25.87
CA GLN A 583 3.81 -31.51 -25.46
C GLN A 583 2.91 -32.47 -26.25
N PRO A 584 3.31 -32.93 -27.46
CA PRO A 584 2.57 -33.92 -28.24
C PRO A 584 2.23 -35.22 -27.51
N LEU A 585 3.02 -35.60 -26.48
CA LEU A 585 2.71 -36.73 -25.59
C LEU A 585 1.34 -36.60 -24.92
N GLN A 586 0.89 -35.37 -24.63
CA GLN A 586 -0.43 -35.09 -24.06
C GLN A 586 -1.52 -34.91 -25.12
N TRP A 587 -1.17 -34.54 -26.35
CA TRP A 587 -2.15 -34.22 -27.39
C TRP A 587 -3.06 -35.40 -27.75
N PRO A 588 -4.37 -35.17 -28.00
CA PRO A 588 -5.27 -36.16 -28.59
C PRO A 588 -4.96 -36.36 -30.08
N PHE A 589 -5.50 -37.45 -30.66
CA PHE A 589 -5.25 -37.82 -32.04
C PHE A 589 -5.59 -36.72 -33.06
N THR A 590 -6.71 -36.03 -32.87
CA THR A 590 -7.20 -34.96 -33.75
C THR A 590 -6.22 -33.80 -33.84
N VAL A 591 -5.69 -33.33 -32.69
CA VAL A 591 -4.66 -32.29 -32.63
C VAL A 591 -3.36 -32.79 -33.27
N LEU A 592 -2.89 -33.99 -32.90
CA LEU A 592 -1.71 -34.61 -33.50
C LEU A 592 -1.77 -34.66 -35.03
N ALA A 593 -2.95 -34.95 -35.60
CA ALA A 593 -3.18 -34.99 -37.04
C ALA A 593 -3.27 -33.58 -37.67
N LYS A 594 -4.02 -32.63 -37.09
CA LYS A 594 -4.09 -31.25 -37.61
C LYS A 594 -2.75 -30.53 -37.59
N ARG A 595 -1.90 -30.81 -36.59
CA ARG A 595 -0.54 -30.23 -36.47
C ARG A 595 0.46 -30.80 -37.50
N LEU A 596 0.07 -31.75 -38.36
CA LEU A 596 0.89 -32.21 -39.50
C LEU A 596 0.97 -31.19 -40.65
N GLY A 597 0.16 -30.13 -40.64
CA GLY A 597 0.20 -29.02 -41.59
C GLY A 597 -1.16 -28.66 -42.19
N GLU A 598 -1.23 -27.57 -42.96
CA GLU A 598 -2.49 -27.02 -43.51
C GLU A 598 -3.32 -28.07 -44.27
N ALA A 599 -2.66 -28.98 -45.00
CA ALA A 599 -3.30 -30.07 -45.73
C ALA A 599 -4.14 -31.03 -44.86
N TYR A 600 -3.95 -31.05 -43.54
CA TYR A 600 -4.73 -31.84 -42.58
C TYR A 600 -5.71 -30.99 -41.76
N ALA A 601 -5.49 -29.68 -41.65
CA ALA A 601 -6.25 -28.78 -40.77
C ALA A 601 -7.72 -28.60 -41.20
N ALA A 602 -7.99 -28.72 -42.51
CA ALA A 602 -9.31 -28.53 -43.12
C ALA A 602 -10.34 -29.64 -42.83
N PHE A 603 -9.92 -30.79 -42.31
CA PHE A 603 -10.83 -31.91 -42.00
C PHE A 603 -11.43 -31.79 -40.59
N THR A 604 -12.63 -32.34 -40.39
CA THR A 604 -13.32 -32.31 -39.10
C THR A 604 -12.70 -33.30 -38.11
N PRO A 605 -12.87 -33.12 -36.77
CA PRO A 605 -12.38 -34.07 -35.77
C PRO A 605 -12.84 -35.50 -36.03
N GLU A 606 -14.08 -35.68 -36.45
CA GLU A 606 -14.71 -36.99 -36.72
C GLU A 606 -14.08 -37.63 -37.97
N GLN A 607 -13.83 -36.85 -39.02
CA GLN A 607 -13.11 -37.31 -40.21
C GLN A 607 -11.66 -37.73 -39.89
N LEU A 608 -10.99 -36.99 -39.00
CA LEU A 608 -9.63 -37.31 -38.54
C LEU A 608 -9.59 -38.62 -37.76
N GLU A 609 -10.41 -38.77 -36.71
CA GLU A 609 -10.45 -40.02 -35.93
C GLU A 609 -10.97 -41.21 -36.73
N LEU A 610 -11.87 -40.97 -37.68
CA LEU A 610 -12.30 -41.99 -38.64
C LEU A 610 -11.14 -42.43 -39.53
N ALA A 611 -10.41 -41.48 -40.14
CA ALA A 611 -9.26 -41.77 -40.99
C ALA A 611 -8.14 -42.49 -40.24
N GLY A 612 -7.83 -42.08 -39.00
CA GLY A 612 -6.83 -42.73 -38.15
C GLY A 612 -7.13 -44.20 -37.91
N ARG A 613 -8.33 -44.51 -37.39
CA ARG A 613 -8.83 -45.88 -37.19
C ARG A 613 -8.90 -46.69 -38.47
N ILE A 614 -9.26 -46.07 -39.60
CA ILE A 614 -9.26 -46.72 -40.92
C ILE A 614 -7.84 -47.12 -41.33
N CYS A 615 -6.89 -46.18 -41.31
CA CYS A 615 -5.53 -46.39 -41.84
C CYS A 615 -4.52 -46.98 -40.84
N GLY A 616 -4.94 -47.26 -39.59
CA GLY A 616 -4.07 -47.85 -38.56
C GLY A 616 -3.04 -46.87 -37.99
N VAL A 617 -3.26 -45.56 -38.16
CA VAL A 617 -2.40 -44.52 -37.62
C VAL A 617 -3.00 -44.06 -36.30
N ASP A 618 -2.29 -44.33 -35.21
CA ASP A 618 -2.73 -44.05 -33.85
C ASP A 618 -2.02 -42.80 -33.25
N ALA A 619 -2.40 -42.46 -32.01
CA ALA A 619 -1.79 -41.33 -31.30
C ALA A 619 -0.30 -41.58 -30.96
N ALA A 620 0.12 -42.82 -30.68
CA ALA A 620 1.52 -43.12 -30.40
C ALA A 620 2.40 -42.92 -31.64
N ARG A 621 1.95 -43.36 -32.82
CA ARG A 621 2.66 -43.15 -34.08
C ARG A 621 2.73 -41.67 -34.46
N LEU A 622 1.67 -40.90 -34.29
CA LEU A 622 1.74 -39.45 -34.53
C LEU A 622 2.59 -38.71 -33.50
N ARG A 623 2.60 -39.15 -32.22
CA ARG A 623 3.55 -38.64 -31.22
C ARG A 623 4.99 -38.87 -31.66
N GLN A 624 5.30 -40.06 -32.18
CA GLN A 624 6.62 -40.34 -32.75
C GLN A 624 6.94 -39.44 -33.96
N VAL A 625 5.97 -39.18 -34.84
CA VAL A 625 6.13 -38.28 -35.99
C VAL A 625 6.54 -36.87 -35.54
N HIS A 626 5.86 -36.31 -34.54
CA HIS A 626 6.20 -35.01 -33.97
C HIS A 626 7.52 -35.03 -33.19
N LEU A 627 7.72 -35.97 -32.28
CA LEU A 627 8.88 -36.03 -31.38
C LEU A 627 10.22 -36.29 -32.10
N GLU A 628 10.21 -37.11 -33.15
CA GLU A 628 11.42 -37.49 -33.89
C GLU A 628 11.57 -36.74 -35.23
N GLY A 629 10.76 -35.70 -35.49
CA GLY A 629 10.82 -34.90 -36.72
C GLY A 629 10.56 -35.68 -38.02
N LYS A 630 9.79 -36.77 -37.94
CA LYS A 630 9.60 -37.73 -39.05
C LYS A 630 8.58 -37.22 -40.10
N PRO A 631 8.65 -37.73 -41.35
CA PRO A 631 7.68 -37.40 -42.39
C PRO A 631 6.26 -37.86 -42.02
N ALA A 632 5.25 -37.17 -42.54
CA ALA A 632 3.85 -37.43 -42.22
C ALA A 632 3.34 -38.78 -42.81
N PRO A 633 2.42 -39.51 -42.15
CA PRO A 633 1.91 -40.77 -42.68
C PRO A 633 1.10 -40.58 -43.97
N ALA A 634 1.64 -41.07 -45.10
CA ALA A 634 1.06 -40.85 -46.43
C ALA A 634 -0.38 -41.38 -46.59
N LEU A 635 -0.71 -42.52 -45.97
CA LEU A 635 -2.06 -43.10 -46.03
C LEU A 635 -3.12 -42.22 -45.34
N LEU A 636 -2.75 -41.49 -44.27
CA LEU A 636 -3.71 -40.69 -43.50
C LEU A 636 -4.32 -39.58 -44.37
N LEU A 637 -3.50 -38.89 -45.18
CA LEU A 637 -3.99 -37.83 -46.07
C LEU A 637 -4.76 -38.36 -47.28
N ASP A 638 -4.41 -39.56 -47.77
CA ASP A 638 -5.11 -40.22 -48.89
C ASP A 638 -6.52 -40.65 -48.45
N THR A 639 -6.66 -41.31 -47.29
CA THR A 639 -7.96 -41.66 -46.70
C THR A 639 -8.79 -40.42 -46.33
N LEU A 640 -8.20 -39.36 -45.77
CA LEU A 640 -8.94 -38.11 -45.48
C LEU A 640 -9.55 -37.48 -46.73
N LYS A 641 -8.79 -37.41 -47.83
CA LYS A 641 -9.29 -36.91 -49.12
C LYS A 641 -10.44 -37.78 -49.64
N ARG A 642 -10.35 -39.11 -49.53
CA ARG A 642 -11.44 -40.05 -49.91
C ARG A 642 -12.72 -39.82 -49.10
N ILE A 643 -12.60 -39.64 -47.78
CA ILE A 643 -13.75 -39.41 -46.88
C ILE A 643 -14.48 -38.09 -47.21
N ALA A 644 -13.75 -37.05 -47.61
CA ALA A 644 -14.35 -35.76 -47.99
C ALA A 644 -15.00 -35.78 -49.38
N THR A 645 -14.47 -36.55 -50.34
CA THR A 645 -15.08 -36.69 -51.67
C THR A 645 -16.30 -37.63 -51.62
N ARG A 646 -17.52 -37.06 -51.53
CA ARG A 646 -18.78 -37.81 -51.67
C ARG A 646 -19.00 -38.43 -53.05
N THR A 647 -18.21 -38.04 -54.06
CA THR A 647 -18.24 -38.58 -55.42
C THR A 647 -17.78 -40.05 -55.44
N PRO A 648 -18.45 -40.96 -56.14
CA PRO A 648 -17.89 -42.29 -56.41
C PRO A 648 -16.59 -42.13 -57.22
N VAL A 649 -15.47 -42.60 -56.65
CA VAL A 649 -14.20 -42.66 -57.37
C VAL A 649 -14.29 -43.80 -58.38
N GLU A 650 -13.99 -43.52 -59.65
CA GLU A 650 -13.98 -44.56 -60.69
C GLU A 650 -13.08 -45.75 -60.28
N PRO A 651 -13.50 -46.99 -60.57
CA PRO A 651 -12.68 -48.15 -60.26
C PRO A 651 -11.39 -48.09 -61.07
N LEU A 652 -10.26 -47.89 -60.39
CA LEU A 652 -8.94 -47.94 -60.99
C LEU A 652 -8.73 -49.33 -61.63
N THR A 653 -8.78 -49.37 -62.95
CA THR A 653 -8.61 -50.59 -63.74
C THR A 653 -7.18 -50.70 -64.27
N GLY A 654 -6.70 -51.93 -64.40
CA GLY A 654 -5.35 -52.21 -64.92
C GLY A 654 -4.21 -52.01 -63.90
N GLU A 655 -2.98 -52.00 -64.42
CA GLU A 655 -1.74 -52.16 -63.66
C GLU A 655 -1.51 -51.09 -62.58
N ALA A 656 -2.08 -49.89 -62.74
CA ALA A 656 -1.98 -48.80 -61.76
C ALA A 656 -2.64 -49.14 -60.41
N ALA A 657 -3.66 -50.00 -60.40
CA ALA A 657 -4.24 -50.53 -59.16
C ALA A 657 -3.31 -51.57 -58.52
N GLN A 658 -2.82 -52.54 -59.31
CA GLN A 658 -1.83 -53.54 -58.88
C GLN A 658 -0.60 -52.87 -58.23
N ALA A 659 0.01 -51.90 -58.91
CA ALA A 659 1.23 -51.21 -58.48
C ALA A 659 1.05 -50.31 -57.24
N ARG A 660 -0.19 -49.99 -56.86
CA ARG A 660 -0.54 -49.34 -55.58
C ARG A 660 -0.78 -50.37 -54.48
N LEU A 661 -1.56 -51.43 -54.77
CA LEU A 661 -1.80 -52.56 -53.86
C LEU A 661 -0.50 -53.21 -53.38
N SER A 662 0.51 -53.33 -54.26
CA SER A 662 1.84 -53.88 -53.93
C SER A 662 2.64 -53.08 -52.88
N ARG A 663 2.24 -51.86 -52.50
CA ARG A 663 3.03 -50.99 -51.59
C ARG A 663 2.56 -50.98 -50.14
N HIS A 664 1.32 -51.38 -49.84
CA HIS A 664 0.75 -51.30 -48.49
C HIS A 664 -0.12 -52.51 -48.17
N HIS A 665 0.39 -53.43 -47.35
CA HIS A 665 -0.30 -54.67 -46.98
C HIS A 665 -1.62 -54.47 -46.22
N GLU A 666 -1.82 -53.31 -45.58
CA GLU A 666 -3.09 -53.02 -44.88
C GLU A 666 -4.23 -52.59 -45.81
N TRP A 667 -3.95 -52.20 -47.06
CA TRP A 667 -4.92 -51.48 -47.91
C TRP A 667 -6.28 -52.18 -48.07
N PRO A 668 -6.40 -53.53 -48.15
CA PRO A 668 -7.71 -54.20 -48.15
C PRO A 668 -8.53 -53.98 -46.87
N LEU A 669 -7.91 -54.01 -45.68
CA LEU A 669 -8.59 -53.69 -44.41
C LEU A 669 -8.95 -52.20 -44.34
N VAL A 670 -8.06 -51.33 -44.79
CA VAL A 670 -8.31 -49.88 -44.88
C VAL A 670 -9.58 -49.62 -45.71
N ARG A 671 -9.67 -50.22 -46.90
CA ARG A 671 -10.86 -50.09 -47.78
C ARG A 671 -12.12 -50.70 -47.18
N ALA A 672 -12.05 -51.90 -46.63
CA ALA A 672 -13.19 -52.52 -45.97
C ALA A 672 -13.70 -51.73 -44.74
N LEU A 673 -12.86 -50.92 -44.09
CA LEU A 673 -13.25 -49.97 -43.04
C LEU A 673 -13.81 -48.66 -43.61
N GLU A 674 -13.25 -48.10 -44.70
CA GLU A 674 -13.83 -46.96 -45.43
C GLU A 674 -15.28 -47.27 -45.87
N GLU A 675 -15.46 -48.41 -46.55
CA GLU A 675 -16.71 -48.93 -47.10
C GLU A 675 -17.74 -49.39 -46.04
N LEU A 676 -17.31 -49.58 -44.79
CA LEU A 676 -18.19 -49.86 -43.65
C LEU A 676 -18.80 -48.58 -43.06
N VAL A 677 -18.08 -47.45 -43.16
CA VAL A 677 -18.50 -46.16 -42.58
C VAL A 677 -19.17 -45.24 -43.60
N ILE A 678 -19.03 -45.54 -44.90
CA ILE A 678 -19.80 -44.93 -45.98
C ILE A 678 -20.84 -45.97 -46.47
N PRO A 679 -22.08 -46.00 -45.94
CA PRO A 679 -22.96 -47.18 -46.09
C PRO A 679 -23.32 -47.52 -47.55
N TRP A 680 -23.48 -46.50 -48.39
CA TRP A 680 -23.76 -46.64 -49.82
C TRP A 680 -22.56 -47.09 -50.67
N GLN A 681 -21.39 -47.30 -50.06
CA GLN A 681 -20.19 -47.88 -50.71
C GLN A 681 -19.87 -49.30 -50.20
N GLY A 682 -20.76 -49.92 -49.41
CA GLY A 682 -20.52 -51.26 -48.85
C GLY A 682 -20.27 -52.33 -49.91
N THR A 683 -19.13 -53.01 -49.82
CA THR A 683 -18.74 -54.11 -50.73
C THR A 683 -18.81 -55.46 -50.04
N THR A 684 -18.57 -56.54 -50.80
CA THR A 684 -18.40 -57.88 -50.22
C THR A 684 -17.21 -57.99 -49.25
N ASP A 685 -16.26 -57.04 -49.24
CA ASP A 685 -15.18 -57.03 -48.25
C ASP A 685 -15.54 -56.28 -46.96
N SER A 686 -16.35 -55.20 -47.02
CA SER A 686 -16.94 -54.59 -45.83
C SER A 686 -18.12 -55.40 -45.27
N GLU A 687 -18.93 -56.07 -46.09
CA GLU A 687 -19.87 -57.12 -45.66
C GLU A 687 -19.13 -58.21 -44.90
N ARG A 688 -17.96 -58.63 -45.39
CA ARG A 688 -17.10 -59.58 -44.69
C ARG A 688 -16.19 -58.94 -43.65
N LEU A 689 -16.42 -57.67 -43.31
CA LEU A 689 -15.97 -56.97 -42.11
C LEU A 689 -17.14 -56.56 -41.19
N LEU A 690 -18.38 -56.79 -41.62
CA LEU A 690 -19.62 -56.71 -40.83
C LEU A 690 -20.26 -58.08 -40.56
N PHE A 691 -19.70 -59.12 -41.18
CA PHE A 691 -19.53 -60.46 -40.65
C PHE A 691 -18.06 -60.63 -40.14
N SER A 692 -17.42 -59.48 -39.77
CA SER A 692 -16.07 -59.14 -39.24
C SER A 692 -15.59 -58.92 -37.72
N SER A 693 -16.01 -58.21 -36.62
CA SER A 693 -17.01 -57.35 -35.87
C SER A 693 -18.28 -57.64 -34.88
N LEU A 694 -18.81 -58.86 -34.52
CA LEU A 694 -20.10 -59.38 -33.91
C LEU A 694 -20.16 -60.94 -33.47
N ASP A 695 -20.12 -62.03 -34.28
CA ASP A 695 -20.01 -63.56 -33.97
C ASP A 695 -19.05 -64.00 -32.85
N ALA A 696 -18.01 -63.21 -32.56
CA ALA A 696 -17.09 -63.41 -31.45
C ALA A 696 -17.18 -62.22 -30.45
N LEU A 697 -18.29 -61.47 -30.50
CA LEU A 697 -18.84 -60.80 -29.33
C LEU A 697 -19.03 -61.90 -28.28
N PRO A 698 -18.53 -61.68 -27.07
CA PRO A 698 -18.97 -62.45 -25.92
C PRO A 698 -20.50 -62.36 -25.70
N GLU A 699 -21.14 -61.30 -26.22
CA GLU A 699 -22.57 -61.00 -26.11
C GLU A 699 -23.44 -61.65 -27.23
N TRP A 700 -22.88 -62.30 -28.26
CA TRP A 700 -23.72 -62.87 -29.32
C TRP A 700 -24.48 -64.10 -28.81
N PRO A 701 -25.82 -64.18 -28.91
CA PRO A 701 -26.56 -65.29 -28.32
C PRO A 701 -26.24 -66.62 -29.03
N ALA A 702 -25.80 -67.63 -28.27
CA ALA A 702 -25.41 -68.93 -28.81
C ALA A 702 -26.54 -69.67 -29.56
N ASP A 703 -27.80 -69.36 -29.22
CA ASP A 703 -29.02 -69.91 -29.83
C ASP A 703 -29.63 -68.99 -30.92
N LEU A 704 -28.88 -67.98 -31.38
CA LEU A 704 -29.26 -67.08 -32.46
C LEU A 704 -28.28 -67.15 -33.63
N ARG A 705 -28.78 -67.56 -34.80
CA ARG A 705 -28.05 -67.43 -36.07
C ARG A 705 -28.56 -66.23 -36.85
N LEU A 706 -27.66 -65.38 -37.33
CA LEU A 706 -27.94 -64.35 -38.33
C LEU A 706 -27.38 -64.80 -39.68
N GLU A 707 -28.20 -64.69 -40.73
CA GLU A 707 -27.88 -65.10 -42.09
C GLU A 707 -28.06 -63.93 -43.07
N LEU A 708 -26.97 -63.48 -43.69
CA LEU A 708 -27.05 -62.59 -44.86
C LEU A 708 -27.27 -63.47 -46.11
N ARG A 709 -28.37 -63.25 -46.82
CA ARG A 709 -28.77 -64.05 -47.99
C ARG A 709 -28.99 -63.18 -49.23
N ALA A 710 -28.71 -63.70 -50.41
CA ALA A 710 -28.91 -62.98 -51.67
C ALA A 710 -30.35 -63.09 -52.17
N GLY A 711 -31.01 -61.95 -52.41
CA GLY A 711 -32.26 -61.82 -53.18
C GLY A 711 -33.56 -62.30 -52.53
N SER A 712 -33.53 -63.29 -51.62
CA SER A 712 -34.73 -63.76 -50.91
C SER A 712 -34.40 -64.40 -49.54
N PRO A 713 -35.40 -64.64 -48.66
CA PRO A 713 -35.19 -65.33 -47.37
C PRO A 713 -34.63 -66.75 -47.52
N GLN A 714 -34.92 -67.41 -48.65
CA GLN A 714 -34.43 -68.74 -49.01
C GLN A 714 -33.16 -68.69 -49.88
N GLY A 715 -32.70 -67.50 -50.25
CA GLY A 715 -31.62 -67.29 -51.21
C GLY A 715 -30.24 -67.73 -50.72
N PRO A 716 -29.23 -67.75 -51.62
CA PRO A 716 -27.87 -68.16 -51.29
C PRO A 716 -27.33 -67.48 -50.05
N LEU A 717 -26.78 -68.27 -49.11
CA LEU A 717 -26.16 -67.74 -47.90
C LEU A 717 -24.83 -67.07 -48.27
N LEU A 718 -24.79 -65.74 -48.18
CA LEU A 718 -23.60 -64.94 -48.42
C LEU A 718 -22.66 -65.02 -47.22
N GLU A 719 -23.18 -64.73 -46.02
CA GLU A 719 -22.43 -64.80 -44.76
C GLU A 719 -23.36 -65.20 -43.60
N SER A 720 -22.80 -65.71 -42.50
CA SER A 720 -23.56 -65.98 -41.28
C SER A 720 -22.72 -65.93 -40.02
N CYS A 721 -23.30 -65.46 -38.92
CA CYS A 721 -22.79 -65.61 -37.56
C CYS A 721 -23.82 -66.36 -36.67
N GLY A 722 -23.34 -66.98 -35.61
CA GLY A 722 -24.08 -67.90 -34.75
C GLY A 722 -24.04 -69.35 -35.22
N SER A 723 -24.41 -70.25 -34.30
CA SER A 723 -24.35 -71.71 -34.50
C SER A 723 -25.27 -72.19 -35.62
N SER A 724 -24.82 -73.16 -36.43
CA SER A 724 -25.68 -73.85 -37.40
C SER A 724 -26.71 -74.80 -36.76
N ARG A 725 -26.73 -74.88 -35.42
CA ARG A 725 -27.71 -75.64 -34.61
C ARG A 725 -28.61 -74.73 -33.76
N ALA A 726 -28.53 -73.41 -33.93
CA ALA A 726 -29.37 -72.44 -33.23
C ALA A 726 -30.86 -72.66 -33.52
N SER A 727 -31.71 -72.55 -32.49
CA SER A 727 -33.17 -72.72 -32.63
C SER A 727 -33.84 -71.55 -33.34
N ARG A 728 -33.21 -70.35 -33.33
CA ARG A 728 -33.74 -69.14 -33.98
C ARG A 728 -32.78 -68.63 -35.04
N VAL A 729 -33.33 -68.34 -36.22
CA VAL A 729 -32.60 -67.80 -37.38
C VAL A 729 -33.20 -66.46 -37.79
N CYS A 730 -32.45 -65.38 -37.66
CA CYS A 730 -32.74 -64.07 -38.24
C CYS A 730 -32.07 -63.97 -39.61
N ARG A 731 -32.68 -63.28 -40.57
CA ARG A 731 -32.10 -63.11 -41.91
C ARG A 731 -32.14 -61.66 -42.38
N VAL A 732 -31.14 -61.29 -43.16
CA VAL A 732 -31.10 -60.03 -43.90
C VAL A 732 -30.86 -60.39 -45.36
N ILE A 733 -31.62 -59.77 -46.25
CA ILE A 733 -31.66 -60.09 -47.67
C ILE A 733 -30.91 -58.99 -48.42
N LYS A 734 -29.73 -59.29 -48.96
CA LYS A 734 -28.99 -58.40 -49.86
C LYS A 734 -29.61 -58.43 -51.25
N SER A 735 -29.96 -57.27 -51.78
CA SER A 735 -30.42 -57.04 -53.15
C SER A 735 -29.51 -56.04 -53.86
N THR A 736 -29.79 -55.76 -55.15
CA THR A 736 -29.15 -54.66 -55.90
C THR A 736 -29.56 -53.26 -55.43
N GLU A 737 -30.65 -53.15 -54.64
CA GLU A 737 -31.20 -51.88 -54.12
C GLU A 737 -30.81 -51.61 -52.66
N GLY A 738 -30.11 -52.55 -52.02
CA GLY A 738 -29.78 -52.52 -50.59
C GLY A 738 -30.23 -53.78 -49.85
N TYR A 739 -30.35 -53.68 -48.54
CA TYR A 739 -30.60 -54.76 -47.60
C TYR A 739 -32.03 -54.69 -47.03
N GLU A 740 -32.75 -55.82 -47.02
CA GLU A 740 -34.14 -55.97 -46.56
C GLU A 740 -34.20 -56.95 -45.36
N PRO A 741 -34.75 -56.59 -44.19
CA PRO A 741 -34.85 -57.50 -43.04
C PRO A 741 -35.96 -58.55 -43.23
N ASP A 742 -35.67 -59.82 -42.92
CA ASP A 742 -36.64 -60.91 -42.92
C ASP A 742 -37.38 -60.97 -41.56
N LEU A 743 -38.55 -60.33 -41.50
CA LEU A 743 -39.39 -60.28 -40.31
C LEU A 743 -40.33 -61.51 -40.17
N GLY A 744 -40.29 -62.48 -41.09
CA GLY A 744 -41.08 -63.71 -41.05
C GLY A 744 -42.57 -63.57 -41.39
N GLU A 745 -43.15 -62.38 -41.23
CA GLU A 745 -44.53 -62.07 -41.64
C GLU A 745 -44.55 -61.32 -42.98
N ARG A 746 -45.31 -61.82 -43.97
CA ARG A 746 -45.65 -61.09 -45.21
C ARG A 746 -47.17 -61.08 -45.38
N PRO A 747 -47.75 -59.89 -45.65
CA PRO A 747 -48.06 -59.60 -47.06
C PRO A 747 -47.17 -58.55 -47.74
N ALA A 748 -46.40 -57.75 -46.98
CA ALA A 748 -45.64 -56.61 -47.51
C ALA A 748 -44.11 -56.80 -47.35
N PRO A 749 -43.27 -56.26 -48.25
CA PRO A 749 -41.83 -56.19 -48.05
C PRO A 749 -41.47 -55.13 -46.99
N ALA A 750 -40.38 -55.34 -46.26
CA ALA A 750 -39.84 -54.35 -45.34
C ALA A 750 -39.10 -53.23 -46.08
N SER A 751 -38.82 -52.12 -45.39
CA SER A 751 -38.02 -51.02 -45.93
C SER A 751 -36.62 -51.50 -46.31
N ARG A 752 -36.26 -51.36 -47.59
CA ARG A 752 -34.89 -51.56 -48.07
C ARG A 752 -34.01 -50.41 -47.63
N ASP A 753 -32.84 -50.71 -47.09
CA ASP A 753 -31.86 -49.72 -46.67
C ASP A 753 -30.49 -50.01 -47.27
N GLN A 754 -29.72 -48.98 -47.60
CA GLN A 754 -28.34 -49.16 -48.07
C GLN A 754 -27.39 -49.49 -46.91
N ASP A 755 -27.82 -49.27 -45.66
CA ASP A 755 -27.07 -49.59 -44.45
C ASP A 755 -27.33 -51.01 -43.93
N LEU A 756 -26.38 -51.93 -44.18
CA LEU A 756 -26.42 -53.30 -43.64
C LEU A 756 -26.48 -53.34 -42.11
N CYS A 757 -25.87 -52.39 -41.39
CA CYS A 757 -25.98 -52.36 -39.93
C CYS A 757 -27.43 -52.14 -39.50
N ARG A 758 -28.14 -51.22 -40.19
CA ARG A 758 -29.56 -50.92 -39.91
C ARG A 758 -30.46 -52.09 -40.24
N ALA A 759 -30.25 -52.74 -41.40
CA ALA A 759 -31.03 -53.92 -41.76
C ALA A 759 -30.84 -55.09 -40.77
N ILE A 760 -29.63 -55.25 -40.20
CA ILE A 760 -29.38 -56.21 -39.12
C ILE A 760 -30.11 -55.82 -37.83
N GLU A 761 -30.05 -54.55 -37.40
CA GLU A 761 -30.77 -54.06 -36.22
C GLU A 761 -32.30 -54.26 -36.37
N GLN A 762 -32.85 -54.01 -37.56
CA GLN A 762 -34.28 -54.22 -37.85
C GLN A 762 -34.70 -55.70 -37.84
N ALA A 763 -33.86 -56.61 -38.38
CA ALA A 763 -34.14 -58.05 -38.43
C ALA A 763 -34.09 -58.76 -37.06
N LEU A 764 -33.63 -58.09 -36.00
CA LEU A 764 -33.51 -58.66 -34.66
C LEU A 764 -34.82 -58.50 -33.85
N PRO A 765 -35.35 -59.57 -33.23
CA PRO A 765 -36.51 -59.51 -32.34
C PRO A 765 -36.31 -58.57 -31.15
N ASN A 766 -37.39 -57.91 -30.70
CA ASN A 766 -37.38 -56.94 -29.61
C ASN A 766 -36.68 -57.43 -28.32
N ALA A 767 -36.77 -58.73 -28.01
CA ALA A 767 -36.06 -59.32 -26.87
C ALA A 767 -34.53 -59.27 -27.07
N TRP A 768 -34.03 -59.76 -28.20
CA TRP A 768 -32.59 -59.77 -28.51
C TRP A 768 -32.03 -58.37 -28.76
N ARG A 769 -32.83 -57.44 -29.33
CA ARG A 769 -32.45 -56.02 -29.38
C ARG A 769 -32.24 -55.43 -27.99
N LYS A 770 -33.13 -55.69 -27.03
CA LYS A 770 -32.93 -55.29 -25.63
C LYS A 770 -31.69 -55.94 -25.01
N THR A 771 -31.44 -57.23 -25.25
CA THR A 771 -30.24 -57.93 -24.77
C THR A 771 -28.94 -57.35 -25.34
N LEU A 772 -28.93 -56.93 -26.61
CA LEU A 772 -27.76 -56.36 -27.29
C LEU A 772 -27.63 -54.82 -27.10
N GLY A 773 -28.51 -54.19 -26.32
CA GLY A 773 -28.51 -52.74 -26.09
C GLY A 773 -28.96 -51.89 -27.30
N LEU A 774 -29.60 -52.50 -28.29
CA LEU A 774 -30.05 -51.87 -29.54
C LEU A 774 -31.44 -51.23 -29.32
N SER A 775 -31.46 -50.06 -28.67
CA SER A 775 -32.68 -49.28 -28.39
C SER A 775 -33.24 -48.58 -29.63
N THR A 776 -32.37 -48.13 -30.55
CA THR A 776 -32.71 -47.62 -31.88
C THR A 776 -32.52 -48.70 -32.96
N THR A 777 -33.02 -48.44 -34.16
CA THR A 777 -32.77 -49.26 -35.37
C THR A 777 -32.32 -48.35 -36.51
N ASP A 778 -31.20 -47.66 -36.29
CA ASP A 778 -30.64 -46.62 -37.15
C ASP A 778 -29.26 -47.01 -37.75
N GLY A 779 -28.69 -48.14 -37.32
CA GLY A 779 -27.45 -48.76 -37.81
C GLY A 779 -26.17 -48.23 -37.17
N ASN A 780 -26.23 -47.10 -36.46
CA ASN A 780 -25.05 -46.45 -35.88
C ASN A 780 -24.50 -47.22 -34.68
N THR A 781 -25.37 -47.74 -33.81
CA THR A 781 -24.98 -48.47 -32.60
C THR A 781 -24.21 -49.75 -32.94
N LEU A 782 -24.71 -50.54 -33.91
CA LEU A 782 -24.00 -51.73 -34.38
C LEU A 782 -22.66 -51.38 -35.05
N ARG A 783 -22.63 -50.34 -35.91
CA ARG A 783 -21.41 -49.91 -36.61
C ARG A 783 -20.29 -49.46 -35.66
N GLN A 784 -20.63 -48.71 -34.61
CA GLN A 784 -19.63 -48.24 -33.65
C GLN A 784 -19.00 -49.38 -32.84
N ARG A 785 -19.81 -50.34 -32.36
CA ARG A 785 -19.33 -51.59 -31.72
C ARG A 785 -18.38 -52.35 -32.64
N VAL A 786 -18.78 -52.47 -33.91
CA VAL A 786 -18.04 -53.16 -34.98
C VAL A 786 -16.65 -52.57 -35.18
N LEU A 787 -16.54 -51.24 -35.33
CA LEU A 787 -15.27 -50.53 -35.49
C LEU A 787 -14.39 -50.66 -34.23
N ALA A 788 -14.99 -50.45 -33.05
CA ALA A 788 -14.29 -50.55 -31.77
C ALA A 788 -13.68 -51.95 -31.55
N TRP A 789 -14.27 -53.01 -32.10
CA TRP A 789 -13.65 -54.34 -32.03
C TRP A 789 -12.46 -54.52 -32.96
N THR A 790 -12.52 -54.01 -34.20
CA THR A 790 -11.43 -54.19 -35.18
C THR A 790 -10.10 -53.60 -34.74
N GLU A 791 -10.13 -52.49 -34.00
CA GLU A 791 -8.97 -51.62 -33.75
C GLU A 791 -7.74 -52.35 -33.15
N PRO A 792 -7.80 -53.04 -31.98
CA PRO A 792 -6.65 -53.79 -31.46
C PRO A 792 -6.48 -55.20 -32.08
N ARG A 793 -7.20 -55.52 -33.17
CA ARG A 793 -7.11 -56.82 -33.87
C ARG A 793 -6.80 -56.68 -35.37
N ARG A 794 -6.43 -55.48 -35.85
CA ARG A 794 -6.11 -55.20 -37.27
C ARG A 794 -5.18 -56.24 -37.89
N SER A 795 -4.08 -56.60 -37.21
CA SER A 795 -3.09 -57.57 -37.70
C SER A 795 -3.64 -59.00 -37.79
N GLU A 796 -4.38 -59.45 -36.78
CA GLU A 796 -5.09 -60.75 -36.79
C GLU A 796 -6.10 -60.77 -37.96
N LEU A 797 -6.87 -59.69 -38.11
CA LEU A 797 -7.90 -59.57 -39.14
C LEU A 797 -7.32 -59.51 -40.54
N LEU A 798 -6.24 -58.77 -40.78
CA LEU A 798 -5.55 -58.79 -42.07
C LEU A 798 -5.20 -60.23 -42.48
N GLN A 799 -4.59 -61.00 -41.58
CA GLN A 799 -4.23 -62.39 -41.84
C GLN A 799 -5.45 -63.33 -41.96
N ARG A 800 -6.50 -63.10 -41.16
CA ARG A 800 -7.71 -63.94 -41.07
C ARG A 800 -8.73 -63.68 -42.18
N LEU A 801 -8.71 -62.50 -42.78
CA LEU A 801 -9.71 -62.02 -43.75
C LEU A 801 -9.17 -61.92 -45.17
N TRP A 802 -7.89 -61.55 -45.32
CA TRP A 802 -7.20 -61.36 -46.61
C TRP A 802 -5.85 -62.11 -46.71
N GLY A 803 -5.39 -62.76 -45.65
CA GLY A 803 -4.17 -63.56 -45.65
C GLY A 803 -4.33 -64.96 -46.26
N THR A 804 -3.21 -65.65 -46.44
CA THR A 804 -3.10 -66.98 -47.07
C THR A 804 -3.75 -68.08 -46.22
N GLY A 805 -5.07 -68.21 -46.32
CA GLY A 805 -5.89 -69.18 -45.58
C GLY A 805 -7.22 -68.65 -44.99
N ALA A 806 -7.57 -67.39 -45.29
CA ALA A 806 -8.67 -66.64 -44.67
C ALA A 806 -10.07 -67.32 -44.60
N ARG A 807 -10.70 -67.20 -43.42
CA ARG A 807 -12.11 -67.46 -42.99
C ARG A 807 -12.35 -66.54 -41.74
N ARG A 808 -13.49 -65.86 -41.48
CA ARG A 808 -13.52 -64.49 -40.81
C ARG A 808 -13.88 -64.46 -39.25
N ARG A 809 -14.04 -63.32 -38.45
CA ARG A 809 -14.97 -63.03 -37.22
C ARG A 809 -14.51 -62.40 -35.74
N ILE A 810 -15.06 -61.47 -34.80
CA ILE A 810 -16.11 -60.29 -34.58
C ILE A 810 -16.35 -59.69 -32.96
N GLY A 811 -16.82 -58.44 -32.34
CA GLY A 811 -16.94 -57.85 -30.80
C GLY A 811 -17.49 -56.31 -30.29
N ARG A 812 -17.52 -55.39 -29.14
CA ARG A 812 -17.22 -54.91 -27.58
C ARG A 812 -18.05 -53.56 -26.91
N ALA A 813 -18.11 -52.67 -25.74
CA ALA A 813 -17.65 -52.06 -24.29
C ALA A 813 -18.66 -50.95 -23.43
N GLY A 814 -18.72 -50.06 -22.25
CA GLY A 814 -18.11 -49.17 -21.01
C GLY A 814 -19.12 -48.44 -19.82
N LEU A 815 -19.16 -47.45 -18.72
CA LEU A 815 -18.60 -46.25 -17.75
C LEU A 815 -19.32 -45.91 -16.23
N GLN A 816 -19.43 -44.89 -15.16
CA GLN A 816 -19.22 -43.42 -14.46
C GLN A 816 -19.42 -43.21 -12.77
N GLY A 817 -19.55 -42.19 -11.72
CA GLY A 817 -19.63 -40.66 -11.12
C GLY A 817 -19.90 -40.40 -9.45
N GLY A 818 -20.04 -39.37 -8.41
CA GLY A 818 -20.08 -37.85 -7.81
C GLY A 818 -20.44 -37.56 -6.16
N ARG A 819 -20.60 -36.50 -5.15
CA ARG A 819 -20.53 -34.95 -4.62
C ARG A 819 -20.31 -34.41 -3.01
N GLU A 820 -21.05 -33.44 -2.22
CA GLU A 820 -20.60 -32.35 -1.08
C GLU A 820 -21.43 -31.72 0.29
N ALA A 821 -21.15 -30.52 1.06
CA ALA A 821 -21.60 -30.00 2.54
C ALA A 821 -21.88 -28.41 3.12
N VAL A 822 -21.94 -27.96 4.50
CA VAL A 822 -22.60 -26.65 5.25
C VAL A 822 -22.17 -25.96 6.75
N PRO A 823 -22.64 -24.74 7.39
CA PRO A 823 -22.18 -23.85 8.66
C PRO A 823 -23.11 -23.18 9.91
N ASP A 824 -22.74 -22.10 10.82
CA ASP A 824 -23.26 -21.61 12.27
C ASP A 824 -23.29 -20.04 12.92
N GLY A 825 -23.48 -19.62 14.29
CA GLY A 825 -23.96 -18.27 15.03
C GLY A 825 -23.42 -17.44 16.42
N PRO A 826 -24.20 -16.62 17.32
CA PRO A 826 -23.86 -15.34 18.26
C PRO A 826 -24.12 -15.05 19.91
N TYR A 827 -24.04 -13.80 20.61
CA TYR A 827 -23.94 -13.41 22.18
C TYR A 827 -24.29 -11.93 22.93
N LEU A 828 -24.46 -11.64 24.34
CA LEU A 828 -24.74 -10.26 25.16
C LEU A 828 -24.91 -10.07 26.85
N GLN A 829 -24.56 -8.97 27.71
CA GLN A 829 -25.14 -8.40 29.14
C GLN A 829 -24.40 -7.32 30.22
N ALA A 830 -24.96 -6.64 31.37
CA ALA A 830 -24.23 -5.81 32.53
C ALA A 830 -24.81 -5.14 33.95
N PRO A 831 -24.06 -5.05 35.14
CA PRO A 831 -24.40 -4.37 36.48
C PRO A 831 -23.87 -2.92 36.88
N LEU A 832 -24.23 -2.39 38.09
CA LEU A 832 -23.92 -1.01 38.61
C LEU A 832 -22.42 -0.67 38.84
N ALA A 833 -21.65 -1.47 39.59
CA ALA A 833 -20.23 -1.17 39.82
C ALA A 833 -19.45 -1.16 38.48
N THR A 834 -19.88 -1.98 37.52
CA THR A 834 -19.38 -2.00 36.14
C THR A 834 -19.73 -0.72 35.37
N ARG A 835 -20.84 -0.04 35.70
CA ARG A 835 -21.19 1.29 35.14
C ARG A 835 -20.33 2.40 35.73
N TYR A 836 -20.13 2.41 37.05
CA TYR A 836 -19.25 3.41 37.69
C TYR A 836 -17.81 3.36 37.14
N ARG A 837 -17.21 2.15 37.06
CA ARG A 837 -15.86 1.98 36.49
C ARG A 837 -15.78 2.25 34.97
N ARG A 838 -16.92 2.32 34.24
CA ARG A 838 -16.95 2.81 32.85
C ARG A 838 -16.88 4.35 32.77
N LEU A 839 -17.56 5.05 33.68
CA LEU A 839 -17.45 6.51 33.80
C LEU A 839 -16.04 6.92 34.24
N TYR A 840 -15.54 6.31 35.33
CA TYR A 840 -14.25 6.59 35.94
C TYR A 840 -13.33 5.33 35.93
N PRO A 841 -12.60 5.06 34.83
CA PRO A 841 -11.73 3.88 34.71
C PRO A 841 -10.63 3.76 35.79
N THR A 842 -10.21 4.88 36.37
CA THR A 842 -9.18 4.96 37.41
C THR A 842 -9.75 5.10 38.83
N ALA A 843 -11.04 4.76 39.03
CA ALA A 843 -11.65 4.67 40.35
C ALA A 843 -11.44 3.27 40.95
N THR A 844 -10.91 3.22 42.16
CA THR A 844 -10.78 1.98 42.93
C THR A 844 -12.12 1.55 43.54
N ASP A 845 -12.17 0.32 44.05
CA ASP A 845 -13.35 -0.18 44.76
C ASP A 845 -13.63 0.62 46.05
N GLN A 846 -12.61 1.23 46.66
CA GLN A 846 -12.82 2.19 47.75
C GLN A 846 -13.44 3.50 47.26
N ASP A 847 -13.04 4.01 46.09
CA ASP A 847 -13.61 5.24 45.51
C ASP A 847 -15.06 5.02 45.04
N TYR A 848 -15.41 3.79 44.67
CA TYR A 848 -16.80 3.38 44.42
C TYR A 848 -17.61 3.37 45.73
N VAL A 849 -17.14 2.64 46.76
CA VAL A 849 -17.85 2.55 48.05
C VAL A 849 -18.04 3.92 48.69
N ARG A 850 -16.97 4.73 48.79
CA ARG A 850 -17.05 6.10 49.34
C ARG A 850 -18.06 6.96 48.60
N ALA A 851 -18.12 6.88 47.26
CA ALA A 851 -19.11 7.63 46.47
C ALA A 851 -20.55 7.14 46.73
N MET A 852 -20.79 5.84 46.89
CA MET A 852 -22.11 5.33 47.27
C MET A 852 -22.51 5.83 48.66
N ASP A 853 -21.59 5.77 49.63
CA ASP A 853 -21.79 6.22 51.01
C ASP A 853 -22.00 7.74 51.09
N ASP A 854 -21.28 8.54 50.30
CA ASP A 854 -21.44 10.00 50.24
C ASP A 854 -22.83 10.37 49.68
N TRP A 855 -23.28 9.70 48.61
CA TRP A 855 -24.62 9.94 48.05
C TRP A 855 -25.71 9.52 49.03
N GLN A 856 -25.58 8.37 49.69
CA GLN A 856 -26.52 7.92 50.72
C GLN A 856 -26.55 8.85 51.94
N ARG A 857 -25.39 9.33 52.42
CA ARG A 857 -25.31 10.33 53.50
C ARG A 857 -25.92 11.69 53.11
N GLN A 858 -25.95 12.02 51.82
CA GLN A 858 -26.65 13.19 51.27
C GLN A 858 -28.13 12.93 50.95
N GLY A 859 -28.69 11.76 51.30
CA GLY A 859 -30.09 11.40 51.04
C GLY A 859 -30.41 11.09 49.57
N ARG A 860 -29.39 10.89 48.73
CA ARG A 860 -29.54 10.68 47.28
C ARG A 860 -29.47 9.20 46.92
N SER A 861 -30.25 8.78 45.92
CA SER A 861 -30.28 7.39 45.46
C SER A 861 -29.08 7.10 44.52
N PRO A 862 -28.18 6.16 44.84
CA PRO A 862 -27.02 5.86 43.99
C PRO A 862 -27.39 5.43 42.56
N THR A 863 -28.51 4.75 42.38
CA THR A 863 -29.04 4.35 41.06
C THR A 863 -29.62 5.54 40.27
N GLN A 864 -29.95 6.65 40.95
CA GLN A 864 -30.29 7.91 40.28
C GLN A 864 -29.02 8.71 39.98
N GLU A 865 -28.10 8.88 40.93
CA GLU A 865 -26.85 9.61 40.69
C GLU A 865 -25.96 8.96 39.61
N MET A 866 -25.95 7.63 39.50
CA MET A 866 -25.29 6.94 38.37
C MET A 866 -25.87 7.40 37.02
N ARG A 867 -27.21 7.47 36.92
CA ARG A 867 -27.89 7.94 35.70
C ARG A 867 -27.67 9.43 35.48
N ASN A 868 -27.67 10.25 36.53
CA ASN A 868 -27.35 11.67 36.45
C ASN A 868 -25.94 11.89 35.87
N LEU A 869 -24.94 11.10 36.31
CA LEU A 869 -23.58 11.18 35.79
C LEU A 869 -23.42 10.63 34.37
N GLU A 870 -24.13 9.56 34.01
CA GLU A 870 -24.20 9.07 32.63
C GLU A 870 -24.78 10.16 31.71
N HIS A 871 -25.91 10.77 32.09
CA HIS A 871 -26.54 11.86 31.32
C HIS A 871 -25.67 13.12 31.27
N ARG A 872 -24.90 13.45 32.33
CA ARG A 872 -23.93 14.56 32.31
C ARG A 872 -22.77 14.30 31.37
N LEU A 873 -22.24 13.07 31.32
CA LEU A 873 -21.18 12.72 30.36
C LEU A 873 -21.71 12.70 28.92
N GLU A 874 -22.95 12.27 28.70
CA GLU A 874 -23.62 12.32 27.39
C GLU A 874 -23.92 13.77 26.97
N ALA A 875 -24.37 14.62 27.88
CA ALA A 875 -24.50 16.06 27.64
C ALA A 875 -23.15 16.70 27.31
N LEU A 876 -22.12 16.54 28.17
CA LEU A 876 -20.76 17.05 27.91
C LEU A 876 -20.21 16.58 26.55
N ARG A 877 -20.45 15.32 26.16
CA ARG A 877 -20.04 14.79 24.85
C ARG A 877 -20.78 15.41 23.68
N ARG A 878 -22.09 15.61 23.81
CA ARG A 878 -22.90 16.35 22.83
C ARG A 878 -22.40 17.79 22.74
N ASP A 879 -22.38 18.50 23.86
CA ASP A 879 -22.13 19.93 23.95
C ASP A 879 -20.70 20.28 23.49
N LEU A 880 -19.69 19.45 23.80
CA LEU A 880 -18.35 19.55 23.20
C LEU A 880 -18.35 19.24 21.71
N GLY A 881 -19.12 18.23 21.26
CA GLY A 881 -19.31 17.92 19.85
C GLY A 881 -20.09 18.98 19.06
N GLU A 882 -20.85 19.85 19.74
CA GLU A 882 -21.51 21.02 19.15
C GLU A 882 -20.58 22.25 19.17
N TRP A 883 -19.81 22.47 20.24
CA TRP A 883 -18.77 23.51 20.32
C TRP A 883 -17.64 23.30 19.30
N ALA A 884 -17.25 22.04 19.09
CA ALA A 884 -16.29 21.59 18.10
C ALA A 884 -16.93 21.09 16.80
N ARG A 885 -18.19 21.45 16.51
CA ARG A 885 -18.66 21.40 15.12
C ARG A 885 -17.69 22.24 14.28
N PRO A 886 -17.31 21.77 13.08
CA PRO A 886 -16.30 22.40 12.26
C PRO A 886 -16.74 23.82 11.86
N ASP A 887 -16.14 24.82 12.49
CA ASP A 887 -16.26 26.22 12.08
C ASP A 887 -15.64 26.36 10.67
N PRO A 888 -16.34 27.02 9.73
CA PRO A 888 -15.85 27.25 8.38
C PRO A 888 -14.43 27.82 8.22
N GLN A 889 -13.90 28.48 9.25
CA GLN A 889 -12.63 29.20 9.21
C GLN A 889 -11.54 28.60 10.12
N TYR A 890 -11.87 27.72 11.08
CA TYR A 890 -10.92 27.24 12.11
C TYR A 890 -11.11 25.74 12.45
N PRO A 891 -10.87 24.82 11.49
CA PRO A 891 -11.59 23.54 11.43
C PRO A 891 -11.03 22.38 12.29
N HIS A 892 -9.94 22.54 13.05
CA HIS A 892 -9.27 21.41 13.73
C HIS A 892 -9.06 21.60 15.25
N ARG A 893 -8.63 22.78 15.71
CA ARG A 893 -8.17 23.02 17.10
C ARG A 893 -9.14 22.63 18.22
N ARG A 894 -10.44 22.88 18.04
CA ARG A 894 -11.47 22.54 19.04
C ARG A 894 -11.66 21.03 19.18
N GLN A 895 -11.49 20.29 18.09
CA GLN A 895 -11.66 18.83 18.06
C GLN A 895 -10.59 18.14 18.93
N GLU A 896 -9.36 18.63 18.89
CA GLU A 896 -8.25 18.11 19.70
C GLU A 896 -8.46 18.37 21.20
N ALA A 897 -9.04 19.51 21.56
CA ALA A 897 -9.38 19.86 22.94
C ALA A 897 -10.47 18.96 23.58
N ILE A 898 -11.32 18.29 22.80
CA ILE A 898 -12.40 17.43 23.32
C ILE A 898 -11.83 16.32 24.23
N ALA A 899 -10.78 15.62 23.78
CA ALA A 899 -10.26 14.46 24.49
C ALA A 899 -9.62 14.84 25.86
N PRO A 900 -8.76 15.88 25.97
CA PRO A 900 -8.33 16.41 27.26
C PRO A 900 -9.48 16.81 28.19
N ILE A 901 -10.51 17.51 27.70
CA ILE A 901 -11.64 17.96 28.54
C ILE A 901 -12.44 16.77 29.07
N ILE A 902 -12.76 15.78 28.22
CA ILE A 902 -13.44 14.55 28.64
C ILE A 902 -12.58 13.75 29.64
N ASN A 903 -11.27 13.68 29.43
CA ASN A 903 -10.36 12.97 30.33
C ASN A 903 -10.19 13.70 31.68
N ALA A 904 -10.24 15.04 31.69
CA ALA A 904 -10.27 15.86 32.90
C ALA A 904 -11.57 15.67 33.69
N TRP A 905 -12.74 15.67 33.04
CA TRP A 905 -14.03 15.38 33.69
C TRP A 905 -14.06 13.94 34.25
N ARG A 906 -13.57 12.96 33.49
CA ARG A 906 -13.45 11.54 33.90
C ARG A 906 -12.31 11.25 34.89
N ARG A 907 -11.63 12.28 35.42
CA ARG A 907 -10.58 12.16 36.45
C ARG A 907 -9.41 11.26 36.04
N LEU A 908 -9.14 11.19 34.73
CA LEU A 908 -8.00 10.49 34.13
C LEU A 908 -6.76 11.40 34.12
N SER A 909 -6.94 12.68 33.81
CA SER A 909 -5.89 13.70 33.80
C SER A 909 -5.45 14.05 35.23
N ARG A 910 -4.29 13.51 35.65
CA ARG A 910 -3.76 13.60 37.02
C ARG A 910 -2.28 13.99 36.99
N LEU A 911 -1.90 15.04 37.73
CA LEU A 911 -0.53 15.52 37.85
C LEU A 911 0.03 15.16 39.25
N PRO A 912 1.09 14.32 39.35
CA PRO A 912 1.73 14.02 40.63
C PRO A 912 2.62 15.18 41.09
N LEU A 913 2.41 15.66 42.32
CA LEU A 913 3.17 16.71 42.97
C LEU A 913 3.97 16.11 44.14
N GLY A 914 5.08 15.46 43.81
CA GLY A 914 5.88 14.69 44.77
C GLY A 914 5.27 13.31 45.10
N GLN A 915 5.69 12.72 46.22
CA GLN A 915 5.52 11.27 46.45
C GLN A 915 4.10 10.80 46.83
N ASN A 916 3.22 11.69 47.32
CA ASN A 916 1.88 11.33 47.81
C ASN A 916 0.76 12.35 47.49
N VAL A 917 1.05 13.45 46.78
CA VAL A 917 0.03 14.44 46.38
C VAL A 917 -0.22 14.31 44.88
N VAL A 918 -1.50 14.25 44.50
CA VAL A 918 -1.93 14.20 43.10
C VAL A 918 -3.06 15.21 42.92
N VAL A 919 -2.90 16.12 41.97
CA VAL A 919 -3.93 17.10 41.60
C VAL A 919 -4.56 16.73 40.26
N TYR A 920 -5.82 17.10 40.05
CA TYR A 920 -6.44 16.93 38.74
C TYR A 920 -6.13 18.12 37.84
N SER A 921 -5.89 17.80 36.57
CA SER A 921 -5.27 18.69 35.59
C SER A 921 -6.15 18.81 34.34
N LEU A 922 -6.26 20.01 33.78
CA LEU A 922 -6.70 20.22 32.41
C LEU A 922 -5.54 20.82 31.62
N ASP A 923 -5.03 20.06 30.65
CA ASP A 923 -3.97 20.53 29.75
C ASP A 923 -4.58 20.73 28.36
N LEU A 924 -4.45 21.96 27.86
CA LEU A 924 -4.89 22.44 26.55
C LEU A 924 -3.74 23.23 25.87
N SER A 925 -2.49 22.92 26.22
CA SER A 925 -1.29 23.59 25.72
C SER A 925 -1.02 23.29 24.24
N ARG A 926 -0.57 24.30 23.48
CA ARG A 926 -0.14 24.20 22.07
C ARG A 926 -1.21 23.67 21.11
N LEU A 927 -2.47 24.07 21.31
CA LEU A 927 -3.61 23.72 20.44
C LEU A 927 -4.03 24.90 19.51
N ASP A 928 -3.25 25.98 19.46
CA ASP A 928 -3.54 27.25 18.75
C ASP A 928 -4.97 27.80 18.97
N LEU A 929 -5.48 27.63 20.20
CA LEU A 929 -6.75 28.17 20.68
C LEU A 929 -6.71 29.71 20.77
N GLU A 930 -7.82 30.34 20.42
CA GLU A 930 -8.05 31.79 20.57
C GLU A 930 -9.02 32.08 21.72
N ASP A 931 -9.07 33.35 22.14
CA ASP A 931 -10.05 33.89 23.11
C ASP A 931 -11.48 33.45 22.79
N ARG A 932 -11.85 33.46 21.49
CA ARG A 932 -13.20 33.08 21.03
C ARG A 932 -13.54 31.62 21.30
N ASP A 933 -12.53 30.74 21.31
CA ASP A 933 -12.74 29.29 21.45
C ASP A 933 -13.01 28.93 22.91
N LEU A 934 -12.25 29.53 23.84
CA LEU A 934 -12.51 29.41 25.27
C LEU A 934 -13.80 30.14 25.68
N GLY A 935 -14.10 31.29 25.07
CA GLY A 935 -15.32 32.06 25.35
C GLY A 935 -16.59 31.33 24.89
N SER A 936 -16.55 30.59 23.78
CA SER A 936 -17.67 29.76 23.34
C SER A 936 -17.70 28.35 23.96
N LEU A 937 -16.74 27.99 24.84
CA LEU A 937 -16.63 26.64 25.41
C LEU A 937 -17.68 26.40 26.50
N ALA A 938 -18.86 25.93 26.08
CA ALA A 938 -19.95 25.55 26.97
C ALA A 938 -19.58 24.29 27.80
N LEU A 939 -19.05 24.48 29.01
CA LEU A 939 -18.88 23.41 29.99
C LEU A 939 -20.15 23.29 30.87
N PRO A 940 -20.97 22.23 30.72
CA PRO A 940 -22.24 22.06 31.44
C PRO A 940 -22.09 21.57 32.89
N ASP A 941 -20.87 21.37 33.38
CA ASP A 941 -20.55 20.93 34.74
C ASP A 941 -19.46 21.83 35.35
N ASP A 942 -19.33 21.81 36.69
CA ASP A 942 -18.57 22.85 37.42
C ASP A 942 -17.04 22.64 37.52
N PHE A 943 -16.53 21.54 36.95
CA PHE A 943 -15.11 21.10 36.95
C PHE A 943 -14.37 21.28 38.30
N ALA A 944 -15.09 21.31 39.43
CA ALA A 944 -14.57 21.80 40.71
C ALA A 944 -13.53 20.89 41.40
N HIS A 945 -13.09 19.81 40.75
CA HIS A 945 -11.96 18.97 41.15
C HIS A 945 -10.64 19.35 40.46
N ILE A 946 -10.65 20.17 39.40
CA ILE A 946 -9.44 20.63 38.70
C ILE A 946 -8.73 21.71 39.54
N GLU A 947 -7.43 21.53 39.75
CA GLU A 947 -6.58 22.46 40.51
C GLU A 947 -5.40 23.00 39.68
N HIS A 948 -5.17 22.46 38.49
CA HIS A 948 -4.14 22.91 37.54
C HIS A 948 -4.73 23.03 36.14
N VAL A 949 -4.49 24.18 35.48
CA VAL A 949 -4.82 24.42 34.08
C VAL A 949 -3.54 24.86 33.35
N SER A 950 -3.25 24.22 32.23
CA SER A 950 -2.17 24.64 31.32
C SER A 950 -2.72 24.96 29.93
N LEU A 951 -2.32 26.12 29.43
CA LEU A 951 -2.66 26.69 28.13
C LEU A 951 -1.40 27.21 27.41
N LYS A 952 -0.20 26.80 27.85
CA LYS A 952 1.10 27.24 27.32
C LYS A 952 1.17 27.08 25.79
N GLY A 953 1.66 28.10 25.10
CA GLY A 953 1.93 28.08 23.66
C GLY A 953 0.70 28.17 22.76
N ASN A 954 -0.48 28.53 23.28
CA ASN A 954 -1.61 28.94 22.44
C ASN A 954 -1.38 30.39 21.97
N ARG A 955 -0.66 30.55 20.86
CA ARG A 955 -0.08 31.85 20.48
C ARG A 955 -1.10 32.96 20.27
N ASN A 956 -2.32 32.62 19.86
CA ASN A 956 -3.39 33.59 19.59
C ASN A 956 -4.34 33.81 20.80
N LEU A 957 -4.01 33.30 21.99
CA LEU A 957 -4.74 33.55 23.22
C LEU A 957 -4.19 34.83 23.90
N SER A 958 -5.04 35.83 24.08
CA SER A 958 -4.69 37.15 24.65
C SER A 958 -5.38 37.45 25.98
N GLN A 959 -6.45 36.74 26.32
CA GLN A 959 -7.17 36.87 27.58
C GLN A 959 -7.77 35.52 28.04
N LEU A 960 -8.21 35.45 29.30
CA LEU A 960 -9.06 34.35 29.78
C LEU A 960 -10.52 34.82 29.87
N PRO A 961 -11.44 34.26 29.05
CA PRO A 961 -12.88 34.55 29.15
C PRO A 961 -13.51 34.08 30.45
N ALA A 962 -14.55 34.78 30.90
CA ALA A 962 -15.25 34.48 32.16
C ALA A 962 -15.95 33.12 32.12
N GLU A 963 -16.55 32.81 30.97
CA GLU A 963 -17.25 31.56 30.65
C GLU A 963 -16.37 30.32 30.92
N PHE A 964 -15.04 30.49 30.76
CA PHE A 964 -14.02 29.50 31.02
C PHE A 964 -13.49 29.57 32.46
N TYR A 965 -12.99 30.72 32.96
CA TYR A 965 -12.34 30.75 34.27
C TYR A 965 -13.31 30.50 35.44
N GLU A 966 -14.60 30.78 35.29
CA GLU A 966 -15.64 30.47 36.29
C GLU A 966 -15.85 28.97 36.51
N ARG A 967 -15.37 28.12 35.59
CA ARG A 967 -15.44 26.66 35.67
C ARG A 967 -14.33 26.03 36.51
N PHE A 968 -13.42 26.84 37.07
CA PHE A 968 -12.27 26.33 37.84
C PHE A 968 -12.17 26.99 39.24
N PRO A 969 -13.20 26.91 40.10
CA PRO A 969 -13.26 27.62 41.39
C PRO A 969 -12.23 27.14 42.45
N ARG A 970 -11.47 26.09 42.15
CA ARG A 970 -10.37 25.54 42.98
C ARG A 970 -9.00 25.58 42.28
N LEU A 971 -8.84 26.41 41.24
CA LEU A 971 -7.58 26.55 40.52
C LEU A 971 -6.46 27.05 41.45
N LYS A 972 -5.37 26.28 41.54
CA LYS A 972 -4.16 26.60 42.31
C LYS A 972 -2.95 26.90 41.42
N ARG A 973 -2.92 26.37 40.19
CA ARG A 973 -1.83 26.56 39.23
C ARG A 973 -2.37 26.90 37.85
N LEU A 974 -1.87 27.97 37.25
CA LEU A 974 -2.24 28.44 35.92
C LEU A 974 -0.97 28.72 35.10
N LEU A 975 -0.85 28.07 33.94
CA LEU A 975 0.28 28.19 33.02
C LEU A 975 -0.21 28.75 31.67
N LEU A 976 0.28 29.93 31.29
CA LEU A 976 -0.16 30.74 30.15
C LEU A 976 1.02 31.29 29.32
N SER A 977 2.20 30.68 29.46
CA SER A 977 3.41 31.13 28.78
C SER A 977 3.42 30.93 27.26
N HIS A 978 4.23 31.71 26.54
CA HIS A 978 4.28 31.79 25.07
C HIS A 978 2.91 32.03 24.39
N CYS A 979 2.01 32.75 25.07
CA CYS A 979 0.74 33.23 24.52
C CYS A 979 0.88 34.71 24.11
N HIS A 980 -0.22 35.47 23.97
CA HIS A 980 -0.21 36.89 23.60
C HIS A 980 -0.96 37.77 24.63
N PHE A 981 -0.91 37.42 25.92
CA PHE A 981 -1.51 38.22 26.99
C PHE A 981 -0.83 39.58 27.12
N ASN A 982 -1.64 40.63 27.24
CA ASN A 982 -1.21 42.02 27.45
C ASN A 982 -1.53 42.54 28.88
N HIS A 983 -2.40 41.84 29.61
CA HIS A 983 -2.77 42.12 30.99
C HIS A 983 -2.81 40.83 31.82
N LEU A 984 -2.78 40.94 33.15
CA LEU A 984 -2.95 39.77 34.03
C LEU A 984 -4.35 39.16 33.89
N PRO A 985 -4.48 37.82 33.94
CA PRO A 985 -5.76 37.13 33.82
C PRO A 985 -6.64 37.36 35.06
N ARG A 986 -7.96 37.48 34.85
CA ARG A 986 -8.97 37.38 35.92
C ARG A 986 -9.29 35.91 36.20
N LEU A 987 -9.65 35.59 37.44
CA LEU A 987 -9.98 34.25 37.91
C LEU A 987 -11.19 34.27 38.84
N ALA A 988 -11.91 33.15 38.93
CA ALA A 988 -13.07 33.00 39.81
C ALA A 988 -12.72 33.08 41.31
N ASN A 989 -11.50 32.71 41.68
CA ASN A 989 -11.00 32.71 43.05
C ASN A 989 -9.50 33.02 43.06
N PRO A 990 -9.08 34.30 42.91
CA PRO A 990 -7.67 34.67 42.83
C PRO A 990 -6.90 34.31 44.11
N GLN A 991 -7.58 34.29 45.27
CA GLN A 991 -6.99 33.93 46.56
C GLN A 991 -6.68 32.43 46.70
N ALA A 992 -7.10 31.58 45.77
CA ALA A 992 -6.70 30.16 45.73
C ALA A 992 -5.43 29.91 44.90
N LEU A 993 -4.98 30.87 44.10
CA LEU A 993 -3.86 30.69 43.19
C LEU A 993 -2.52 30.72 43.95
N ALA A 994 -1.71 29.68 43.73
CA ALA A 994 -0.37 29.51 44.30
C ALA A 994 0.75 29.55 43.24
N TRP A 995 0.42 29.37 41.97
CA TRP A 995 1.36 29.43 40.83
C TRP A 995 0.70 30.14 39.65
N LEU A 996 1.32 31.21 39.18
CA LEU A 996 0.99 31.91 37.95
C LEU A 996 2.23 31.93 37.04
N ASP A 997 2.08 31.36 35.86
CA ASP A 997 3.10 31.40 34.80
C ASP A 997 2.56 32.14 33.57
N LEU A 998 3.26 33.20 33.18
CA LEU A 998 2.99 34.07 32.04
C LEU A 998 4.27 34.34 31.21
N ASP A 999 5.24 33.42 31.21
CA ASP A 999 6.53 33.58 30.52
C ASP A 999 6.35 33.94 29.01
N HIS A 1000 7.16 34.87 28.50
CA HIS A 1000 7.16 35.35 27.10
C HIS A 1000 5.76 35.71 26.55
N ASN A 1001 5.04 36.58 27.25
CA ASN A 1001 3.80 37.20 26.77
C ASN A 1001 4.08 38.66 26.31
N ARG A 1002 3.08 39.55 26.34
CA ARG A 1002 3.18 40.97 25.94
C ARG A 1002 2.69 41.92 27.02
N ILE A 1003 2.81 41.53 28.29
CA ILE A 1003 2.28 42.28 29.43
C ILE A 1003 3.10 43.56 29.63
N THR A 1004 2.40 44.67 29.82
CA THR A 1004 2.95 45.97 30.23
C THR A 1004 2.48 46.30 31.64
N TRP A 1005 3.33 46.87 32.51
CA TRP A 1005 2.95 47.08 33.91
C TRP A 1005 2.30 48.45 34.17
N ASP A 1006 1.01 48.43 34.53
CA ASP A 1006 0.23 49.60 34.92
C ASP A 1006 -0.46 49.39 36.29
N ASP A 1007 -1.16 50.42 36.78
CA ASP A 1007 -1.84 50.35 38.08
C ASP A 1007 -3.04 49.35 38.08
N SER A 1008 -3.56 48.96 36.92
CA SER A 1008 -4.60 47.92 36.80
C SER A 1008 -4.01 46.51 36.83
N ALA A 1009 -2.79 46.32 36.31
CA ALA A 1009 -2.01 45.10 36.49
C ALA A 1009 -1.67 44.91 37.98
N GLN A 1010 -1.20 45.96 38.66
CA GLN A 1010 -0.93 45.90 40.11
C GLN A 1010 -2.20 45.55 40.92
N GLN A 1011 -3.32 46.25 40.69
CA GLN A 1011 -4.61 45.93 41.35
C GLN A 1011 -5.11 44.50 41.07
N THR A 1012 -4.63 43.85 40.01
CA THR A 1012 -4.94 42.43 39.73
C THR A 1012 -3.96 41.51 40.46
N LEU A 1013 -2.66 41.85 40.50
CA LEU A 1013 -1.63 41.13 41.26
C LEU A 1013 -1.95 41.07 42.75
N ASP A 1014 -2.40 42.20 43.34
CA ASP A 1014 -2.74 42.35 44.76
C ASP A 1014 -3.83 41.36 45.24
N GLN A 1015 -4.63 40.80 44.32
CA GLN A 1015 -5.68 39.83 44.64
C GLN A 1015 -5.12 38.41 44.82
N PHE A 1016 -3.96 38.09 44.27
CA PHE A 1016 -3.31 36.77 44.34
C PHE A 1016 -2.55 36.56 45.66
N THR A 1017 -3.13 36.93 46.80
CA THR A 1017 -2.51 36.92 48.15
C THR A 1017 -1.90 35.58 48.64
N HIS A 1018 -2.13 34.49 47.91
CA HIS A 1018 -1.63 33.14 48.22
C HIS A 1018 -0.50 32.68 47.27
N LEU A 1019 -0.07 33.55 46.35
CA LEU A 1019 0.91 33.23 45.32
C LEU A 1019 2.28 32.85 45.93
N GLY A 1020 2.84 31.75 45.44
CA GLY A 1020 4.16 31.23 45.78
C GLY A 1020 5.14 31.27 44.61
N VAL A 1021 4.63 31.08 43.38
CA VAL A 1021 5.36 31.26 42.12
C VAL A 1021 4.70 32.32 41.27
N LEU A 1022 5.48 33.33 40.88
CA LEU A 1022 5.13 34.33 39.86
C LEU A 1022 6.19 34.28 38.75
N ASP A 1023 5.80 33.84 37.56
CA ASP A 1023 6.63 33.94 36.35
C ASP A 1023 6.01 34.95 35.38
N LEU A 1024 6.77 35.99 35.07
CA LEU A 1024 6.48 37.05 34.13
C LEU A 1024 7.67 37.29 33.17
N GLY A 1025 8.64 36.36 33.11
CA GLY A 1025 9.88 36.52 32.34
C GLY A 1025 9.63 36.86 30.86
N GLY A 1026 10.48 37.70 30.28
CA GLY A 1026 10.41 38.12 28.87
C GLY A 1026 9.19 38.97 28.48
N ASN A 1027 8.49 39.59 29.44
CA ASN A 1027 7.39 40.52 29.16
C ASN A 1027 7.86 41.99 29.16
N PRO A 1028 7.33 42.88 28.30
CA PRO A 1028 7.73 44.30 28.23
C PRO A 1028 7.15 45.13 29.39
N LEU A 1029 7.50 44.79 30.64
CA LEU A 1029 6.92 45.39 31.85
C LEU A 1029 7.28 46.87 32.02
N LEU A 1030 8.54 47.23 31.76
CA LEU A 1030 9.18 48.56 31.95
C LEU A 1030 9.25 49.04 33.42
N ARG A 1031 8.13 49.01 34.13
CA ARG A 1031 8.01 49.31 35.58
C ARG A 1031 7.95 48.01 36.37
N ALA A 1032 8.59 47.98 37.54
CA ALA A 1032 8.63 46.77 38.37
C ALA A 1032 7.31 46.58 39.15
N PRO A 1033 6.88 45.32 39.40
CA PRO A 1033 5.76 45.04 40.28
C PRO A 1033 6.07 45.37 41.75
N ASP A 1034 5.05 45.76 42.51
CA ASP A 1034 5.14 45.74 43.98
C ASP A 1034 4.72 44.36 44.49
N LEU A 1035 5.62 43.72 45.24
CA LEU A 1035 5.45 42.39 45.82
C LEU A 1035 5.07 42.45 47.31
N SER A 1036 4.85 43.65 47.87
CA SER A 1036 4.63 43.86 49.31
C SER A 1036 3.43 43.12 49.90
N LEU A 1037 2.41 42.81 49.07
CA LEU A 1037 1.22 42.05 49.47
C LEU A 1037 1.35 40.54 49.22
N LEU A 1038 2.51 40.06 48.75
CA LEU A 1038 2.79 38.66 48.40
C LEU A 1038 3.90 38.02 49.27
N PRO A 1039 3.80 38.06 50.61
CA PRO A 1039 4.86 37.60 51.52
C PRO A 1039 5.15 36.09 51.48
N ARG A 1040 4.41 35.34 50.64
CA ARG A 1040 4.51 33.88 50.44
C ARG A 1040 5.27 33.47 49.19
N LEU A 1041 5.66 34.42 48.32
CA LEU A 1041 6.49 34.14 47.15
C LEU A 1041 7.78 33.44 47.57
N PHE A 1042 8.12 32.36 46.88
CA PHE A 1042 9.39 31.65 46.98
C PHE A 1042 10.07 31.50 45.61
N THR A 1043 9.35 31.71 44.51
CA THR A 1043 9.94 31.81 43.17
C THR A 1043 9.36 33.01 42.44
N VAL A 1044 10.23 33.85 41.90
CA VAL A 1044 9.88 35.01 41.09
C VAL A 1044 10.77 35.00 39.84
N PHE A 1045 10.17 35.09 38.65
CA PHE A 1045 10.89 35.37 37.40
C PHE A 1045 10.34 36.67 36.81
N LEU A 1046 11.23 37.66 36.66
CA LEU A 1046 11.01 38.94 35.97
C LEU A 1046 12.24 39.23 35.09
N ASP A 1047 12.92 38.18 34.61
CA ASP A 1047 14.08 38.30 33.73
C ASP A 1047 13.69 38.88 32.38
N ASN A 1048 14.60 39.58 31.72
CA ASN A 1048 14.43 40.17 30.38
C ASN A 1048 13.22 41.12 30.25
N CYS A 1049 12.68 41.63 31.36
CA CYS A 1049 11.45 42.43 31.43
C CYS A 1049 11.63 43.95 31.15
N ALA A 1050 12.81 44.36 30.73
CA ALA A 1050 13.21 45.76 30.52
C ALA A 1050 13.01 46.68 31.75
N LEU A 1051 13.10 46.13 32.97
CA LEU A 1051 12.98 46.88 34.22
C LEU A 1051 14.19 47.80 34.44
N THR A 1052 13.93 49.03 34.88
CA THR A 1052 14.98 50.01 35.27
C THR A 1052 15.27 50.04 36.78
N GLU A 1053 14.39 49.47 37.59
CA GLU A 1053 14.40 49.48 39.06
C GLU A 1053 14.06 48.08 39.62
N LEU A 1054 14.44 47.83 40.89
CA LEU A 1054 14.08 46.57 41.57
C LEU A 1054 12.61 46.58 42.03
N PRO A 1055 11.92 45.42 42.04
CA PRO A 1055 10.60 45.27 42.63
C PRO A 1055 10.52 45.79 44.07
N HIS A 1056 9.48 46.56 44.38
CA HIS A 1056 9.15 46.89 45.75
C HIS A 1056 8.67 45.64 46.51
N GLY A 1057 8.78 45.64 47.84
CA GLY A 1057 8.31 44.53 48.67
C GLY A 1057 9.21 43.29 48.73
N LEU A 1058 10.39 43.25 48.08
CA LEU A 1058 11.35 42.14 48.22
C LEU A 1058 11.71 41.85 49.69
N GLY A 1059 11.86 42.90 50.52
CA GLY A 1059 12.08 42.77 51.96
C GLY A 1059 10.88 42.26 52.76
N SER A 1060 9.69 42.25 52.16
CA SER A 1060 8.43 41.74 52.76
C SER A 1060 8.22 40.24 52.52
N ILE A 1061 9.10 39.59 51.74
CA ILE A 1061 9.04 38.14 51.49
C ILE A 1061 9.44 37.39 52.77
N THR A 1062 8.50 36.62 53.32
CA THR A 1062 8.66 35.87 54.58
C THR A 1062 8.92 34.37 54.39
N SER A 1063 8.78 33.87 53.16
CA SER A 1063 9.15 32.50 52.81
C SER A 1063 10.68 32.36 52.74
N THR A 1064 11.18 31.13 52.61
CA THR A 1064 12.54 30.88 52.13
C THR A 1064 12.49 30.77 50.60
N PRO A 1065 13.02 31.74 49.83
CA PRO A 1065 12.98 31.66 48.38
C PRO A 1065 13.90 30.57 47.84
N VAL A 1066 13.58 30.10 46.64
CA VAL A 1066 14.43 29.24 45.82
C VAL A 1066 15.21 30.09 44.82
N THR A 1067 14.51 30.97 44.08
CA THR A 1067 15.09 31.84 43.03
C THR A 1067 14.23 33.10 42.85
N ILE A 1068 14.87 34.24 42.67
CA ILE A 1068 14.30 35.56 42.36
C ILE A 1068 15.09 36.10 41.16
N ASP A 1069 14.70 35.66 39.97
CA ASP A 1069 15.40 35.99 38.73
C ASP A 1069 14.95 37.34 38.17
N LEU A 1070 15.87 38.28 38.10
CA LEU A 1070 15.71 39.62 37.53
C LEU A 1070 16.80 39.86 36.46
N ALA A 1071 17.38 38.80 35.88
CA ALA A 1071 18.45 38.86 34.89
C ALA A 1071 18.03 39.61 33.60
N GLY A 1072 19.00 40.01 32.79
CA GLY A 1072 18.74 40.70 31.50
C GLY A 1072 18.08 42.10 31.57
N ASN A 1073 17.73 42.59 32.76
CA ASN A 1073 17.10 43.90 32.97
C ASN A 1073 18.09 45.07 32.91
N GLN A 1074 17.55 46.30 32.81
CA GLN A 1074 18.29 47.56 32.64
C GLN A 1074 18.45 48.32 33.97
N LEU A 1075 18.75 47.60 35.05
CA LEU A 1075 18.77 48.12 36.42
C LEU A 1075 19.86 49.18 36.62
N GLN A 1076 19.46 50.37 37.09
CA GLN A 1076 20.34 51.55 37.14
C GLN A 1076 21.08 51.75 38.47
N GLN A 1077 20.47 51.38 39.60
CA GLN A 1077 20.99 51.54 40.96
C GLN A 1077 20.21 50.64 41.94
N LEU A 1078 20.80 50.31 43.09
CA LEU A 1078 20.04 49.75 44.21
C LEU A 1078 19.17 50.83 44.88
N PRO A 1079 18.05 50.46 45.53
CA PRO A 1079 17.30 51.35 46.41
C PRO A 1079 18.18 51.94 47.53
N ALA A 1080 17.85 53.16 47.98
CA ALA A 1080 18.47 53.72 49.18
C ALA A 1080 18.18 52.81 50.40
N ASP A 1081 19.19 52.59 51.23
CA ASP A 1081 19.16 51.68 52.38
C ASP A 1081 18.67 50.25 52.05
N PHE A 1082 19.03 49.72 50.86
CA PHE A 1082 18.64 48.38 50.40
C PHE A 1082 19.00 47.27 51.41
N GLN A 1083 17.98 46.75 52.08
CA GLN A 1083 18.05 45.59 52.95
C GLN A 1083 16.93 44.61 52.61
N VAL A 1084 17.30 43.35 52.45
CA VAL A 1084 16.39 42.21 52.28
C VAL A 1084 16.88 41.06 53.17
N PRO A 1085 16.00 40.12 53.59
CA PRO A 1085 16.44 38.94 54.33
C PRO A 1085 17.53 38.15 53.59
N GLN A 1086 18.52 37.59 54.29
CA GLN A 1086 19.61 36.87 53.64
C GLN A 1086 19.15 35.72 52.71
N PRO A 1087 18.07 34.95 53.00
CA PRO A 1087 17.51 33.99 52.05
C PRO A 1087 16.93 34.61 50.77
N VAL A 1088 16.44 35.86 50.83
CA VAL A 1088 15.99 36.62 49.65
C VAL A 1088 17.20 37.02 48.82
N ALA A 1089 18.24 37.61 49.44
CA ALA A 1089 19.46 38.01 48.76
C ALA A 1089 20.14 36.85 48.01
N ARG A 1090 20.25 35.67 48.66
CA ARG A 1090 20.92 34.48 48.09
C ARG A 1090 20.19 33.83 46.91
N ALA A 1091 18.90 34.11 46.78
CA ALA A 1091 18.09 33.65 45.65
C ALA A 1091 18.07 34.67 44.49
N MET A 1092 18.65 35.87 44.65
CA MET A 1092 18.58 36.90 43.60
C MET A 1092 19.56 36.63 42.47
N ARG A 1093 19.06 36.72 41.23
CA ARG A 1093 19.86 36.75 40.01
C ARG A 1093 19.67 38.09 39.30
N LEU A 1094 20.64 39.00 39.42
CA LEU A 1094 20.64 40.31 38.74
C LEU A 1094 21.50 40.33 37.46
N GLU A 1095 22.11 39.21 37.06
CA GLU A 1095 23.03 39.06 35.91
C GLU A 1095 22.48 39.67 34.60
N SER A 1096 23.08 40.77 34.12
CA SER A 1096 22.66 41.46 32.90
C SER A 1096 23.81 42.24 32.26
N GLN A 1097 23.84 42.26 30.93
CA GLN A 1097 24.76 43.11 30.15
C GLN A 1097 24.42 44.61 30.18
N TRP A 1098 23.25 44.97 30.73
CA TRP A 1098 22.71 46.34 30.74
C TRP A 1098 22.80 47.03 32.11
N LEU A 1099 23.48 46.42 33.10
CA LEU A 1099 23.68 47.03 34.41
C LEU A 1099 24.55 48.28 34.31
N SER A 1100 24.21 49.33 35.07
CA SER A 1100 25.08 50.50 35.17
C SER A 1100 26.38 50.15 35.92
N PRO A 1101 27.52 50.83 35.65
CA PRO A 1101 28.74 50.64 36.44
C PRO A 1101 28.51 50.89 37.94
N ARG A 1102 27.67 51.87 38.27
CA ARG A 1102 27.28 52.16 39.66
C ARG A 1102 26.48 51.02 40.31
N MET A 1103 25.61 50.36 39.56
CA MET A 1103 24.88 49.17 40.04
C MET A 1103 25.85 48.02 40.36
N LEU A 1104 26.90 47.85 39.56
CA LEU A 1104 27.96 46.87 39.83
C LEU A 1104 28.77 47.24 41.08
N ASP A 1105 29.21 48.49 41.22
CA ASP A 1105 29.89 49.00 42.43
C ASP A 1105 29.03 48.78 43.69
N GLU A 1106 27.73 49.08 43.62
CA GLU A 1106 26.76 48.91 44.71
C GLU A 1106 26.54 47.42 45.08
N ILE A 1107 26.56 46.51 44.09
CA ILE A 1107 26.48 45.05 44.32
C ILE A 1107 27.78 44.50 44.92
N GLU A 1108 28.96 44.96 44.49
CA GLU A 1108 30.24 44.55 45.09
C GLU A 1108 30.35 45.04 46.55
N ALA A 1109 29.91 46.27 46.82
CA ALA A 1109 29.80 46.78 48.19
C ALA A 1109 28.82 45.96 49.04
N TYR A 1110 27.67 45.55 48.49
CA TYR A 1110 26.72 44.67 49.18
C TYR A 1110 27.32 43.29 49.48
N ASN A 1111 28.04 42.68 48.53
CA ASN A 1111 28.72 41.41 48.73
C ASN A 1111 29.78 41.50 49.83
N ALA A 1112 30.61 42.54 49.82
CA ALA A 1112 31.65 42.76 50.83
C ALA A 1112 31.08 42.96 52.25
N ALA A 1113 29.84 43.42 52.37
CA ALA A 1113 29.15 43.61 53.65
C ALA A 1113 28.38 42.37 54.16
N HIS A 1114 27.90 41.49 53.26
CA HIS A 1114 26.95 40.42 53.61
C HIS A 1114 27.37 38.98 53.21
N ASP A 1115 28.46 38.82 52.45
CA ASP A 1115 28.91 37.55 51.82
C ASP A 1115 27.79 36.80 51.09
N VAL A 1116 27.14 37.53 50.17
CA VAL A 1116 26.10 37.04 49.25
C VAL A 1116 26.33 37.70 47.89
N ASP A 1117 26.32 36.92 46.79
CA ASP A 1117 26.28 37.49 45.44
C ASP A 1117 24.84 37.88 45.11
N LEU A 1118 24.63 39.02 44.46
CA LEU A 1118 23.32 39.42 43.93
C LEU A 1118 23.21 39.22 42.42
N LEU A 1119 24.34 39.06 41.69
CA LEU A 1119 24.25 38.75 40.26
C LEU A 1119 23.77 37.32 40.03
N VAL A 1120 24.12 36.40 40.91
CA VAL A 1120 24.01 34.95 40.71
C VAL A 1120 23.44 34.27 41.95
N ASP A 1121 22.35 33.52 41.75
CA ASP A 1121 21.70 32.65 42.74
C ASP A 1121 22.72 31.65 43.33
N ASP A 1122 22.75 31.47 44.67
CA ASP A 1122 23.69 30.54 45.33
C ASP A 1122 23.63 29.11 44.75
N SER A 1123 22.49 28.69 44.18
CA SER A 1123 22.29 27.38 43.58
C SER A 1123 22.85 27.19 42.15
N ASP A 1124 23.29 28.26 41.48
CA ASP A 1124 24.19 28.16 40.32
C ASP A 1124 25.58 27.60 40.74
N TYR A 1125 25.91 27.65 42.05
CA TYR A 1125 27.16 27.13 42.61
C TYR A 1125 27.00 25.79 43.37
N ASP A 1126 25.76 25.38 43.70
CA ASP A 1126 25.43 24.16 44.50
C ASP A 1126 26.17 22.90 44.01
N ASP A 1127 26.32 22.75 42.70
CA ASP A 1127 26.91 21.55 42.10
C ASP A 1127 28.39 21.37 42.46
N PHE A 1128 29.19 22.44 42.48
CA PHE A 1128 30.58 22.37 42.93
C PHE A 1128 30.69 21.79 44.35
N PHE A 1129 29.69 22.03 45.20
CA PHE A 1129 29.68 21.59 46.60
C PHE A 1129 29.14 20.17 46.81
N GLN A 1130 28.77 19.42 45.76
CA GLN A 1130 28.31 18.04 45.89
C GLN A 1130 29.37 17.15 46.56
N ASN A 1131 29.10 16.73 47.81
CA ASN A 1131 29.95 15.91 48.69
C ASN A 1131 31.19 16.64 49.27
N THR A 1132 31.16 17.97 49.36
CA THR A 1132 32.22 18.78 50.00
C THR A 1132 31.95 19.06 51.48
N GLY A 1133 32.93 19.66 52.19
CA GLY A 1133 32.82 20.07 53.58
C GLY A 1133 33.11 21.57 53.81
N PRO A 1134 33.27 21.97 55.09
CA PRO A 1134 33.52 23.38 55.45
C PRO A 1134 34.87 23.93 54.95
N ALA A 1135 35.84 23.07 54.61
CA ALA A 1135 37.15 23.49 54.14
C ALA A 1135 37.09 24.04 52.70
N GLU A 1136 36.31 23.38 51.85
CA GLU A 1136 36.03 23.78 50.47
C GLU A 1136 35.23 25.09 50.43
N GLN A 1137 34.22 25.23 51.30
CA GLN A 1137 33.45 26.49 51.46
C GLN A 1137 34.35 27.65 51.90
N ALA A 1138 35.18 27.45 52.92
CA ALA A 1138 36.12 28.46 53.39
C ALA A 1138 37.17 28.83 52.33
N LEU A 1139 37.52 27.91 51.42
CA LEU A 1139 38.40 28.19 50.28
C LEU A 1139 37.68 29.00 49.19
N TRP A 1140 36.44 28.63 48.85
CA TRP A 1140 35.61 29.34 47.88
C TRP A 1140 35.42 30.82 48.26
N GLN A 1141 35.17 31.10 49.54
CA GLN A 1141 35.09 32.47 50.07
C GLN A 1141 36.41 33.28 49.93
N ARG A 1142 37.57 32.64 49.72
CA ARG A 1142 38.85 33.31 49.43
C ARG A 1142 39.11 33.57 47.94
N LEU A 1143 38.21 33.16 47.04
CA LEU A 1143 38.27 33.51 45.62
C LEU A 1143 37.61 34.89 45.38
N PRO A 1144 38.17 35.74 44.49
CA PRO A 1144 37.49 36.97 44.06
C PRO A 1144 36.11 36.67 43.47
N LEU A 1145 35.13 37.53 43.76
CA LEU A 1145 33.72 37.27 43.42
C LEU A 1145 33.51 37.02 41.93
N GLN A 1146 34.08 37.86 41.06
CA GLN A 1146 33.98 37.66 39.61
C GLN A 1146 34.57 36.33 39.16
N TYR A 1147 35.71 35.93 39.72
CA TYR A 1147 36.33 34.62 39.40
C TYR A 1147 35.43 33.45 39.83
N ARG A 1148 34.62 33.57 40.90
CA ARG A 1148 33.61 32.56 41.26
C ARG A 1148 32.52 32.44 40.17
N ARG A 1149 32.01 33.58 39.68
CA ARG A 1149 31.01 33.64 38.60
C ARG A 1149 31.55 33.02 37.31
N ASP A 1150 32.80 33.30 36.97
CA ASP A 1150 33.49 32.84 35.77
C ASP A 1150 33.84 31.33 35.81
N LEU A 1151 33.84 30.70 36.99
CA LEU A 1151 34.05 29.25 37.13
C LEU A 1151 32.82 28.42 36.69
N ARG A 1152 31.59 28.94 36.80
CA ARG A 1152 30.35 28.19 36.51
C ARG A 1152 30.36 27.39 35.18
N PRO A 1153 30.85 27.92 34.04
CA PRO A 1153 30.91 27.19 32.78
C PRO A 1153 31.73 25.88 32.82
N LEU A 1154 32.62 25.68 33.80
CA LEU A 1154 33.31 24.40 33.99
C LEU A 1154 32.36 23.22 34.19
N LEU A 1155 31.18 23.44 34.79
CA LEU A 1155 30.19 22.40 35.05
C LEU A 1155 29.59 21.83 33.75
N ASP A 1156 29.56 22.62 32.68
CA ASP A 1156 29.10 22.26 31.33
C ASP A 1156 30.23 21.69 30.45
N LEU A 1157 31.46 21.57 30.96
CA LEU A 1157 32.66 21.15 30.21
C LEU A 1157 33.22 19.78 30.66
N GLU A 1158 34.04 19.17 29.81
CA GLU A 1158 34.84 18.01 30.19
C GLU A 1158 35.89 18.41 31.25
N PRO A 1159 36.11 17.63 32.34
CA PRO A 1159 35.57 16.29 32.60
C PRO A 1159 34.32 16.25 33.49
N PHE A 1160 33.68 17.39 33.81
CA PHE A 1160 32.47 17.42 34.65
C PHE A 1160 31.28 16.69 33.99
N THR A 1161 31.14 16.82 32.68
CA THR A 1161 30.15 16.14 31.85
C THR A 1161 30.26 14.61 31.87
N SER A 1162 31.45 14.06 31.67
CA SER A 1162 31.66 12.60 31.53
C SER A 1162 32.02 11.87 32.81
N HIS A 1163 32.76 12.51 33.72
CA HIS A 1163 33.31 11.90 34.94
C HIS A 1163 33.07 12.77 36.19
N PRO A 1164 31.82 13.21 36.49
CA PRO A 1164 31.55 14.27 37.47
C PRO A 1164 32.21 14.04 38.83
N ARG A 1165 32.09 12.84 39.44
CA ARG A 1165 32.71 12.55 40.75
C ARG A 1165 34.24 12.70 40.76
N ARG A 1166 34.90 12.44 39.63
CA ARG A 1166 36.36 12.62 39.48
C ARG A 1166 36.69 14.09 39.20
N ALA A 1167 35.88 14.78 38.40
CA ALA A 1167 36.02 16.20 38.12
C ALA A 1167 35.91 17.06 39.38
N HIS A 1168 34.90 16.84 40.23
CA HIS A 1168 34.72 17.57 41.50
C HIS A 1168 35.89 17.32 42.47
N ALA A 1169 36.33 16.06 42.63
CA ALA A 1169 37.46 15.73 43.49
C ALA A 1169 38.79 16.35 43.00
N GLU A 1170 39.01 16.37 41.69
CA GLU A 1170 40.18 17.02 41.08
C GLU A 1170 40.10 18.55 41.18
N PHE A 1171 38.92 19.15 40.94
CA PHE A 1171 38.67 20.58 41.06
C PHE A 1171 39.07 21.14 42.43
N TRP A 1172 38.57 20.54 43.51
CA TRP A 1172 38.90 20.98 44.87
C TRP A 1172 40.36 20.69 45.23
N ARG A 1173 40.95 19.58 44.76
CA ARG A 1173 42.39 19.32 44.89
C ARG A 1173 43.24 20.41 44.23
N ARG A 1174 42.86 20.83 43.02
CA ARG A 1174 43.56 21.89 42.25
C ARG A 1174 43.43 23.24 42.93
N LEU A 1175 42.22 23.64 43.31
CA LEU A 1175 41.98 24.88 44.05
C LEU A 1175 42.74 24.93 45.39
N ALA A 1176 42.83 23.81 46.12
CA ALA A 1176 43.60 23.73 47.36
C ALA A 1176 45.11 23.95 47.16
N VAL A 1177 45.69 23.45 46.06
CA VAL A 1177 47.11 23.70 45.70
C VAL A 1177 47.32 25.16 45.29
N ILE A 1178 46.39 25.73 44.52
CA ILE A 1178 46.45 27.12 44.05
C ILE A 1178 46.29 28.12 45.22
N ASP A 1179 45.38 27.86 46.16
CA ASP A 1179 45.14 28.73 47.32
C ASP A 1179 46.37 28.82 48.25
N GLN A 1180 47.15 27.74 48.36
CA GLN A 1180 48.35 27.65 49.19
C GLN A 1180 49.63 28.23 48.55
N ASN A 1181 49.65 28.46 47.24
CA ASN A 1181 50.84 28.89 46.50
C ASN A 1181 50.61 30.26 45.84
N LEU A 1182 51.17 31.32 46.45
CA LEU A 1182 50.85 32.71 46.05
C LEU A 1182 51.15 33.03 44.57
N PRO A 1183 52.30 32.62 43.98
CA PRO A 1183 52.52 32.72 42.53
C PRO A 1183 51.48 31.99 41.67
N LEU A 1184 51.14 30.73 42.00
CA LEU A 1184 50.11 29.98 41.27
C LEU A 1184 48.72 30.63 41.41
N ARG A 1185 48.40 31.20 42.58
CA ARG A 1185 47.17 31.98 42.79
C ARG A 1185 47.09 33.17 41.84
N GLN A 1186 48.18 33.94 41.71
CA GLN A 1186 48.24 35.09 40.81
C GLN A 1186 48.14 34.66 39.34
N GLN A 1187 48.80 33.56 38.95
CA GLN A 1187 48.72 33.01 37.60
C GLN A 1187 47.32 32.49 37.25
N ALA A 1188 46.63 31.83 38.19
CA ALA A 1188 45.28 31.32 37.98
C ALA A 1188 44.26 32.47 37.81
N LEU A 1189 44.31 33.48 38.69
CA LEU A 1189 43.43 34.65 38.63
C LEU A 1189 43.69 35.59 37.43
N GLN A 1190 44.71 35.33 36.62
CA GLN A 1190 45.01 36.04 35.37
C GLN A 1190 44.57 35.28 34.11
N ARG A 1191 44.00 34.08 34.25
CA ARG A 1191 43.50 33.26 33.14
C ARG A 1191 41.96 33.22 33.11
N PRO A 1192 41.35 32.87 31.96
CA PRO A 1192 39.94 32.50 31.93
C PRO A 1192 39.71 31.35 32.91
N ALA A 1193 38.74 31.49 33.81
CA ALA A 1193 38.55 30.53 34.90
C ALA A 1193 38.18 29.11 34.42
N HIS A 1194 37.72 28.96 33.17
CA HIS A 1194 37.48 27.66 32.52
C HIS A 1194 38.78 26.91 32.13
N GLU A 1195 39.95 27.55 32.08
CA GLU A 1195 41.26 26.90 31.86
C GLU A 1195 41.86 26.27 33.13
N LEU A 1196 41.11 26.18 34.24
CA LEU A 1196 41.62 25.73 35.55
C LEU A 1196 42.26 24.33 35.54
N PHE A 1197 41.86 23.48 34.58
CA PHE A 1197 42.40 22.13 34.39
C PHE A 1197 43.68 22.09 33.53
N ASP A 1198 43.93 23.12 32.72
CA ASP A 1198 45.12 23.27 31.86
C ASP A 1198 46.29 23.97 32.56
N LEU A 1199 46.06 24.52 33.75
CA LEU A 1199 47.14 24.91 34.66
C LEU A 1199 47.93 23.67 35.09
N ALA A 1200 49.25 23.72 34.91
CA ALA A 1200 50.19 22.77 35.49
C ALA A 1200 50.38 23.07 36.99
N LEU A 1201 50.33 22.02 37.81
CA LEU A 1201 50.28 22.07 39.28
C LEU A 1201 51.16 20.96 39.90
#